data_AF-A0A7J7QH07-F1
#
_entry.id   AF-A0A7J7QH07-F1
#
_cell.length_a   1.000
_cell.length_b   1.000
_cell.length_c   1.000
_cell.angle_alpha   90.00
_cell.angle_beta   90.00
_cell.angle_gamma   90.00
#
_symmetry.space_group_name_H-M   'P 1'
#
loop_
_entity.id
_entity.type
_entity.pdbx_description
1 polymer ?
#
loop_
_entity_poly.entity_id
_entity_poly.type
_entity_poly.pdbx_seq_one_letter_code
_entity_poly.pdbx_strand_id
1 'polypeptide(L)'
;MAASMRLVPVEHVAASIRAIDDPVLRGKVQKALHMLYRTLELYRHSDISLSFNGGKDSTVLLHLMRVALRPDFDLPPISHSNKQQQQQEQEQQHNHSVQQKPQTMQEHHQQPNGIGQQRQGPLQEFHSEQADIGLAGLATFYFERADDFAEVRQFVRETDQLYGLGTHFLAHPDFKAGLEEYLQQAGTAAIVLGTRRGDPNADGQEHFCPSSAGWPPFMRINPILDWTYADVWGFLRACGLPYCCLYDQGYTSLGGVHNTLPNSALKKSDGTFAPAYILADGRLERAGRATKQRRSDSYPSGGISGVSSSMSWVAGIVVIGDEMLSGKVEDTNTPFLCRELHKIGWTVRKVVFVPDDVAAIASEVASLSACCAAVITSGGVGPTLDDVTMEGIAAAFGVDVIRHPDLEQSLLSYFGDDSTPAHLKMADTPGDDATRLIHCLADNGSVSPFPLVAVRNVFVLPGVPHLLRQKWAAVSMELQAAVQLAPFRNRVLRLAADDEAAVAPLLDTLAAEWGGELAIGSYPVSGQRDGARLLVTLESKHADKLDTALARFAELLPAGAFLAAQSDVSSLSGGTGLTAGANMSRRNSLGSMQQAGAKGRSPSPLKSLPSDAAAAAAGDAERLCQQLLSAAGDTAGSGS
;
A
#
# COMPACT_ATOMS: atom_id res chain seq x y z
N MET A 1 26.83 -27.89 2.38
CA MET A 1 27.17 -28.41 1.04
C MET A 1 25.98 -28.06 0.14
N ALA A 2 26.21 -27.35 -0.97
CA ALA A 2 25.16 -27.08 -1.94
C ALA A 2 24.59 -28.43 -2.42
N ALA A 3 23.28 -28.62 -2.29
CA ALA A 3 22.65 -29.80 -2.86
C ALA A 3 22.72 -29.68 -4.38
N SER A 4 23.45 -30.59 -5.03
CA SER A 4 23.45 -30.71 -6.49
C SER A 4 22.01 -30.90 -6.97
N MET A 5 21.63 -30.26 -8.08
CA MET A 5 20.29 -30.42 -8.65
C MET A 5 19.99 -31.90 -8.87
N ARG A 6 18.88 -32.36 -8.29
CA ARG A 6 18.42 -33.74 -8.36
C ARG A 6 16.90 -33.75 -8.53
N LEU A 7 16.41 -34.77 -9.23
CA LEU A 7 14.97 -35.02 -9.31
C LEU A 7 14.45 -35.32 -7.90
N VAL A 8 13.42 -34.59 -7.47
CA VAL A 8 12.65 -34.95 -6.28
C VAL A 8 11.30 -35.53 -6.75
N PRO A 9 11.08 -36.85 -6.60
CA PRO A 9 9.85 -37.51 -7.01
C PRO A 9 8.62 -36.86 -6.37
N VAL A 10 7.54 -36.73 -7.12
CA VAL A 10 6.30 -36.14 -6.57
C VAL A 10 5.78 -36.93 -5.37
N GLU A 11 6.03 -38.25 -5.31
CA GLU A 11 5.68 -39.13 -4.19
C GLU A 11 6.38 -38.67 -2.90
N HIS A 12 7.65 -38.27 -3.03
CA HIS A 12 8.41 -37.74 -1.90
C HIS A 12 7.84 -36.41 -1.42
N VAL A 13 7.46 -35.53 -2.35
CA VAL A 13 6.83 -34.24 -2.00
C VAL A 13 5.48 -34.49 -1.32
N ALA A 14 4.64 -35.36 -1.87
CA ALA A 14 3.36 -35.75 -1.30
C ALA A 14 3.51 -36.35 0.11
N ALA A 15 4.46 -37.26 0.31
CA ALA A 15 4.77 -37.82 1.63
C ALA A 15 5.26 -36.75 2.61
N SER A 16 6.13 -35.84 2.15
CA SER A 16 6.65 -34.75 2.97
C SER A 16 5.54 -33.79 3.41
N ILE A 17 4.60 -33.46 2.52
CA ILE A 17 3.41 -32.65 2.85
C ILE A 17 2.58 -33.31 3.95
N ARG A 18 2.36 -34.63 3.87
CA ARG A 18 1.63 -35.40 4.90
C ARG A 18 2.39 -35.42 6.24
N ALA A 19 3.71 -35.34 6.20
CA ALA A 19 4.60 -35.36 7.36
C ALA A 19 4.93 -33.95 7.93
N ILE A 20 4.37 -32.86 7.39
CA ILE A 20 4.57 -31.52 7.96
C ILE A 20 3.94 -31.49 9.35
N ASP A 21 4.76 -31.37 10.40
CA ASP A 21 4.31 -31.33 11.80
C ASP A 21 3.70 -29.97 12.19
N ASP A 22 4.17 -28.87 11.59
CA ASP A 22 3.67 -27.52 11.84
C ASP A 22 2.21 -27.38 11.38
N PRO A 23 1.24 -27.20 12.29
CA PRO A 23 -0.17 -27.11 11.94
C PRO A 23 -0.50 -25.86 11.10
N VAL A 24 0.25 -24.77 11.27
CA VAL A 24 0.03 -23.52 10.51
C VAL A 24 0.45 -23.74 9.06
N LEU A 25 1.67 -24.24 8.85
CA LEU A 25 2.16 -24.55 7.51
C LEU A 25 1.30 -25.61 6.82
N ARG A 26 0.89 -26.66 7.54
CA ARG A 26 -0.02 -27.69 7.02
C ARG A 26 -1.33 -27.09 6.53
N GLY A 27 -1.96 -26.22 7.31
CA GLY A 27 -3.19 -25.53 6.92
C GLY A 27 -3.01 -24.65 5.68
N LYS A 28 -1.88 -23.94 5.56
CA LYS A 28 -1.54 -23.12 4.38
C LYS A 28 -1.30 -23.96 3.13
N VAL A 29 -0.63 -25.11 3.25
CA VAL A 29 -0.44 -26.07 2.16
C VAL A 29 -1.78 -26.64 1.70
N GLN A 30 -2.66 -27.00 2.63
CA GLN A 30 -4.01 -27.49 2.31
C GLN A 30 -4.83 -26.43 1.56
N LYS A 31 -4.82 -25.18 2.02
CA LYS A 31 -5.49 -24.06 1.34
C LYS A 31 -4.94 -23.85 -0.08
N ALA A 32 -3.61 -23.87 -0.24
CA ALA A 32 -2.98 -23.70 -1.55
C ALA A 32 -3.35 -24.85 -2.52
N LEU A 33 -3.33 -26.10 -2.04
CA LEU A 33 -3.75 -27.26 -2.85
C LEU A 33 -5.23 -27.20 -3.22
N HIS A 34 -6.11 -26.80 -2.28
CA HIS A 34 -7.53 -26.60 -2.57
C HIS A 34 -7.76 -25.58 -3.69
N MET A 35 -6.98 -24.50 -3.71
CA MET A 35 -7.05 -23.53 -4.81
C MET A 35 -6.59 -24.11 -6.13
N LEU A 36 -5.52 -24.90 -6.14
CA LEU A 36 -5.02 -25.55 -7.36
C LEU A 36 -6.02 -26.58 -7.90
N TYR A 37 -6.63 -27.38 -7.02
CA TYR A 37 -7.73 -28.27 -7.40
C TYR A 37 -8.90 -27.48 -8.01
N ARG A 38 -9.29 -26.38 -7.38
CA ARG A 38 -10.33 -25.51 -7.92
C ARG A 38 -9.97 -24.93 -9.29
N THR A 39 -8.70 -24.61 -9.52
CA THR A 39 -8.22 -24.18 -10.84
C THR A 39 -8.34 -25.30 -11.87
N LEU A 40 -7.95 -26.53 -11.53
CA LEU A 40 -8.08 -27.71 -12.41
C LEU A 40 -9.53 -28.10 -12.68
N GLU A 41 -10.47 -27.76 -11.78
CA GLU A 41 -11.91 -27.91 -12.02
C GLU A 41 -12.48 -26.84 -12.96
N LEU A 42 -11.98 -25.61 -12.87
CA LEU A 42 -12.52 -24.45 -13.60
C LEU A 42 -11.97 -24.29 -15.02
N TYR A 43 -10.75 -24.78 -15.27
CA TYR A 43 -10.04 -24.58 -16.54
C TYR A 43 -9.56 -25.91 -17.11
N ARG A 44 -9.56 -26.03 -18.44
CA ARG A 44 -8.93 -27.18 -19.10
C ARG A 44 -7.42 -27.10 -18.87
N HIS A 45 -6.74 -28.25 -18.84
CA HIS A 45 -5.29 -28.29 -18.65
C HIS A 45 -4.52 -27.43 -19.67
N SER A 46 -5.00 -27.37 -20.93
CA SER A 46 -4.42 -26.54 -21.99
C SER A 46 -4.55 -25.03 -21.76
N ASP A 47 -5.50 -24.60 -20.93
CA ASP A 47 -5.81 -23.19 -20.71
C ASP A 47 -5.08 -22.62 -19.48
N ILE A 48 -4.35 -23.47 -18.75
CA ILE A 48 -3.62 -23.12 -17.52
C ILE A 48 -2.13 -23.04 -17.84
N SER A 49 -1.51 -21.93 -17.42
CA SER A 49 -0.06 -21.80 -17.46
C SER A 49 0.54 -21.55 -16.08
N LEU A 50 1.71 -22.11 -15.82
CA LEU A 50 2.53 -21.79 -14.65
C LEU A 50 3.58 -20.74 -15.01
N SER A 51 3.65 -19.64 -14.26
CA SER A 51 4.77 -18.70 -14.36
C SER A 51 5.91 -19.18 -13.46
N PHE A 52 7.00 -19.69 -14.06
CA PHE A 52 8.14 -20.22 -13.35
C PHE A 52 9.39 -19.38 -13.62
N ASN A 53 9.88 -18.68 -12.59
CA ASN A 53 11.01 -17.76 -12.70
C ASN A 53 12.27 -18.23 -11.94
N GLY A 54 12.28 -19.47 -11.45
CA GLY A 54 13.41 -20.04 -10.69
C GLY A 54 13.60 -19.48 -9.28
N GLY A 55 12.76 -18.53 -8.86
CA GLY A 55 12.72 -18.06 -7.48
C GLY A 55 12.15 -19.12 -6.52
N LYS A 56 12.40 -18.93 -5.21
CA LYS A 56 11.90 -19.83 -4.16
C LYS A 56 10.37 -20.01 -4.19
N ASP A 57 9.63 -18.93 -4.48
CA ASP A 57 8.17 -18.92 -4.43
C ASP A 57 7.54 -19.70 -5.60
N SER A 58 8.07 -19.51 -6.82
CA SER A 58 7.63 -20.27 -7.99
C SER A 58 8.08 -21.74 -7.93
N THR A 59 9.18 -22.04 -7.23
CA THR A 59 9.62 -23.42 -6.94
C THR A 59 8.63 -24.13 -6.01
N VAL A 60 8.14 -23.46 -4.95
CA VAL A 60 7.06 -24.01 -4.12
C VAL A 60 5.84 -24.32 -4.97
N LEU A 61 5.41 -23.39 -5.83
CA LEU A 61 4.24 -23.59 -6.67
C LEU A 61 4.38 -24.71 -7.69
N LEU A 62 5.55 -24.86 -8.31
CA LEU A 62 5.83 -25.98 -9.21
C LEU A 62 5.52 -27.30 -8.50
N HIS A 63 6.05 -27.50 -7.31
CA HIS A 63 5.89 -28.75 -6.58
C HIS A 63 4.48 -28.93 -5.99
N LEU A 64 3.81 -27.86 -5.54
CA LEU A 64 2.39 -27.91 -5.17
C LEU A 64 1.51 -28.29 -6.36
N MET A 65 1.79 -27.75 -7.55
CA MET A 65 1.04 -28.09 -8.77
C MET A 65 1.26 -29.53 -9.20
N ARG A 66 2.51 -30.02 -9.14
CA ARG A 66 2.82 -31.44 -9.37
C ARG A 66 2.01 -32.35 -8.44
N VAL A 67 1.91 -32.00 -7.16
CA VAL A 67 1.08 -32.74 -6.20
C VAL A 67 -0.41 -32.64 -6.55
N ALA A 68 -0.92 -31.45 -6.91
CA ALA A 68 -2.33 -31.25 -7.26
C ALA A 68 -2.75 -31.98 -8.55
N LEU A 69 -1.81 -32.28 -9.46
CA LEU A 69 -2.05 -33.05 -10.67
C LEU A 69 -2.12 -34.57 -10.40
N ARG A 70 -1.89 -35.01 -9.16
CA ARG A 70 -2.02 -36.41 -8.78
C ARG A 70 -3.50 -36.78 -8.57
N PRO A 71 -3.98 -37.84 -9.23
CA PRO A 71 -5.34 -38.35 -9.00
C PRO A 71 -5.55 -38.95 -7.60
N ASP A 72 -4.47 -39.35 -6.91
CA ASP A 72 -4.48 -40.14 -5.67
C ASP A 72 -4.10 -39.33 -4.40
N PHE A 73 -3.94 -38.01 -4.51
CA PHE A 73 -3.53 -37.18 -3.39
C PHE A 73 -4.71 -36.56 -2.65
N ASP A 74 -5.17 -37.26 -1.61
CA ASP A 74 -6.05 -36.70 -0.57
C ASP A 74 -5.26 -36.22 0.65
N LEU A 75 -5.67 -35.07 1.18
CA LEU A 75 -5.21 -34.54 2.46
C LEU A 75 -6.14 -35.03 3.57
N PRO A 76 -5.61 -35.51 4.71
CA PRO A 76 -6.47 -35.85 5.85
C PRO A 76 -7.25 -34.60 6.33
N PRO A 77 -8.53 -34.75 6.70
CA PRO A 77 -9.34 -33.63 7.15
C PRO A 77 -8.75 -32.97 8.42
N ILE A 78 -8.81 -31.64 8.48
CA ILE A 78 -8.40 -30.88 9.66
C ILE A 78 -9.36 -31.23 10.79
N SER A 79 -8.86 -31.78 11.90
CA SER A 79 -9.64 -31.89 13.13
C SER A 79 -9.90 -30.47 13.66
N HIS A 80 -11.03 -29.86 13.28
CA HIS A 80 -11.47 -28.63 13.89
C HIS A 80 -11.71 -28.89 15.38
N SER A 81 -11.03 -28.12 16.24
CA SER A 81 -11.26 -28.12 17.67
C SER A 81 -12.75 -27.85 17.95
N ASN A 82 -13.41 -28.87 18.51
CA ASN A 82 -14.79 -28.90 18.98
C ASN A 82 -15.13 -27.72 19.92
N LYS A 83 -15.56 -26.57 19.37
CA LYS A 83 -16.31 -25.57 20.13
C LYS A 83 -17.70 -25.29 19.56
N GLN A 84 -17.92 -25.47 18.27
CA GLN A 84 -19.24 -25.28 17.65
C GLN A 84 -20.07 -26.57 17.54
N GLN A 85 -19.43 -27.75 17.40
CA GLN A 85 -20.15 -29.03 17.42
C GLN A 85 -20.63 -29.43 18.83
N GLN A 86 -19.88 -29.10 19.90
CA GLN A 86 -20.32 -29.38 21.28
C GLN A 86 -21.56 -28.58 21.69
N GLN A 87 -21.81 -27.41 21.10
CA GLN A 87 -22.99 -26.60 21.41
C GLN A 87 -24.25 -27.15 20.72
N GLN A 88 -24.12 -27.67 19.50
CA GLN A 88 -25.24 -28.33 18.79
C GLN A 88 -25.53 -29.74 19.32
N GLU A 89 -24.51 -30.48 19.77
CA GLU A 89 -24.69 -31.80 20.37
C GLU A 89 -25.27 -31.73 21.80
N GLN A 90 -24.98 -30.69 22.57
CA GLN A 90 -25.61 -30.47 23.88
C GLN A 90 -27.10 -30.11 23.77
N GLU A 91 -27.50 -29.35 22.73
CA GLU A 91 -28.92 -29.05 22.47
C GLU A 91 -29.70 -30.27 21.96
N GLN A 92 -29.06 -31.19 21.23
CA GLN A 92 -29.69 -32.43 20.77
C GLN A 92 -29.74 -33.51 21.87
N GLN A 93 -28.74 -33.60 22.75
CA GLN A 93 -28.75 -34.55 23.88
C GLN A 93 -29.73 -34.15 25.00
N HIS A 94 -30.06 -32.85 25.14
CA HIS A 94 -31.11 -32.39 26.05
C HIS A 94 -32.53 -32.80 25.59
N ASN A 95 -32.73 -33.01 24.28
CA ASN A 95 -34.01 -33.43 23.69
C ASN A 95 -34.18 -34.96 23.53
N HIS A 96 -33.15 -35.77 23.79
CA HIS A 96 -33.21 -37.24 23.67
C HIS A 96 -33.13 -37.99 25.01
N SER A 97 -33.07 -37.29 26.15
CA SER A 97 -33.03 -37.89 27.48
C SER A 97 -34.41 -38.20 28.09
N VAL A 98 -35.50 -38.10 27.31
CA VAL A 98 -36.83 -38.59 27.70
C VAL A 98 -37.22 -39.73 26.78
N GLN A 99 -36.63 -40.92 26.98
CA GLN A 99 -37.24 -42.24 26.81
C GLN A 99 -36.16 -43.34 26.68
N GLN A 100 -36.15 -44.23 27.68
CA GLN A 100 -35.86 -45.68 27.63
C GLN A 100 -34.79 -46.20 28.62
N LYS A 101 -35.17 -47.33 29.23
CA LYS A 101 -34.54 -48.10 30.33
C LYS A 101 -33.36 -48.97 29.86
N PRO A 102 -32.44 -49.35 30.77
CA PRO A 102 -31.27 -50.15 30.43
C PRO A 102 -31.52 -51.68 30.51
N GLN A 103 -30.85 -52.43 29.63
CA GLN A 103 -30.56 -53.86 29.80
C GLN A 103 -29.05 -54.13 29.68
N THR A 104 -28.66 -55.22 30.32
CA THR A 104 -27.39 -55.52 30.99
C THR A 104 -26.27 -56.12 30.13
N MET A 105 -25.05 -55.97 30.67
CA MET A 105 -23.73 -56.53 30.35
C MET A 105 -23.68 -57.91 29.67
N GLN A 106 -22.66 -58.09 28.82
CA GLN A 106 -21.67 -59.18 28.99
C GLN A 106 -20.33 -58.87 28.29
N GLU A 107 -19.26 -59.15 29.04
CA GLU A 107 -17.84 -58.95 28.72
C GLU A 107 -17.28 -60.09 27.85
N HIS A 108 -16.23 -59.80 27.07
CA HIS A 108 -15.16 -60.76 26.80
C HIS A 108 -13.82 -60.07 26.46
N HIS A 109 -12.93 -60.05 27.46
CA HIS A 109 -11.54 -60.54 27.43
C HIS A 109 -10.64 -60.27 26.20
N GLN A 110 -9.61 -59.42 26.36
CA GLN A 110 -8.18 -59.80 26.52
C GLN A 110 -7.22 -58.60 26.34
N GLN A 111 -6.38 -58.35 27.35
CA GLN A 111 -5.11 -57.58 27.35
C GLN A 111 -3.93 -58.53 26.99
N PRO A 112 -2.60 -58.15 26.95
CA PRO A 112 -1.94 -56.91 27.38
C PRO A 112 -0.70 -56.38 26.57
N ASN A 113 -0.30 -55.15 26.95
CA ASN A 113 1.05 -54.58 27.18
C ASN A 113 2.12 -54.44 26.07
N GLY A 114 2.74 -53.25 26.07
CA GLY A 114 4.14 -53.06 25.67
C GLY A 114 4.59 -51.62 25.47
N ILE A 115 4.98 -50.92 26.54
CA ILE A 115 5.66 -49.62 26.49
C ILE A 115 7.16 -49.82 26.22
N GLY A 116 7.71 -49.02 25.29
CA GLY A 116 9.07 -48.47 25.37
C GLY A 116 10.12 -49.00 24.38
N GLN A 117 10.56 -48.13 23.45
CA GLN A 117 11.93 -47.58 23.39
C GLN A 117 12.22 -46.92 22.03
N GLN A 118 12.86 -45.74 22.10
CA GLN A 118 13.40 -44.99 20.98
C GLN A 118 14.44 -45.80 20.19
N ARG A 119 14.34 -45.79 18.85
CA ARG A 119 15.49 -45.94 17.94
C ARG A 119 15.29 -45.06 16.72
N GLN A 120 16.18 -44.08 16.57
CA GLN A 120 16.47 -43.42 15.29
C GLN A 120 17.03 -44.47 14.33
N GLY A 121 16.46 -44.56 13.13
CA GLY A 121 16.93 -45.40 12.02
C GLY A 121 16.97 -44.58 10.72
N PRO A 122 17.87 -44.90 9.78
CA PRO A 122 18.12 -44.06 8.61
C PRO A 122 16.97 -44.15 7.60
N LEU A 123 16.72 -43.02 6.92
CA LEU A 123 15.74 -42.86 5.84
C LEU A 123 15.95 -43.95 4.77
N GLN A 124 14.98 -44.86 4.63
CA GLN A 124 14.95 -45.86 3.56
C GLN A 124 14.57 -45.17 2.23
N GLU A 125 15.41 -45.37 1.21
CA GLU A 125 15.14 -44.98 -0.17
C GLU A 125 13.96 -45.79 -0.71
N PHE A 126 12.84 -45.12 -0.97
CA PHE A 126 11.72 -45.69 -1.72
C PHE A 126 12.04 -45.61 -3.22
N HIS A 127 12.34 -46.75 -3.82
CA HIS A 127 12.34 -46.92 -5.27
C HIS A 127 10.97 -47.41 -5.73
N SER A 128 10.18 -46.53 -6.34
CA SER A 128 9.07 -46.92 -7.22
C SER A 128 9.32 -46.36 -8.62
N GLU A 129 9.45 -47.25 -9.60
CA GLU A 129 9.58 -46.95 -11.04
C GLU A 129 8.25 -46.43 -11.65
N GLN A 130 7.68 -45.37 -11.06
CA GLN A 130 6.70 -44.53 -11.75
C GLN A 130 7.45 -43.34 -12.34
N ALA A 131 7.23 -43.07 -13.63
CA ALA A 131 7.79 -41.87 -14.26
C ALA A 131 7.29 -40.64 -13.49
N ASP A 132 8.24 -39.86 -12.96
CA ASP A 132 7.91 -38.72 -12.14
C ASP A 132 7.04 -37.74 -12.94
N ILE A 133 5.87 -37.38 -12.40
CA ILE A 133 4.98 -36.48 -13.11
C ILE A 133 5.61 -35.08 -13.13
N GLY A 134 5.84 -34.57 -14.34
CA GLY A 134 6.08 -33.16 -14.58
C GLY A 134 4.79 -32.36 -14.33
N LEU A 135 4.44 -31.47 -15.25
CA LEU A 135 3.19 -30.70 -15.17
C LEU A 135 2.07 -31.26 -16.05
N ALA A 136 2.12 -32.55 -16.42
CA ALA A 136 1.06 -33.22 -17.18
C ALA A 136 0.56 -32.45 -18.42
N GLY A 137 1.48 -31.77 -19.12
CA GLY A 137 1.19 -30.98 -20.32
C GLY A 137 0.71 -29.55 -20.09
N LEU A 138 0.64 -29.06 -18.84
CA LEU A 138 0.42 -27.64 -18.57
C LEU A 138 1.60 -26.81 -19.08
N ALA A 139 1.28 -25.70 -19.74
CA ALA A 139 2.30 -24.80 -20.26
C ALA A 139 3.04 -24.10 -19.11
N THR A 140 4.35 -23.96 -19.25
CA THR A 140 5.18 -23.14 -18.36
C THR A 140 5.78 -22.01 -19.17
N PHE A 141 5.97 -20.82 -18.60
CA PHE A 141 6.70 -19.76 -19.28
C PHE A 141 7.65 -19.03 -18.34
N TYR A 142 8.72 -18.51 -18.94
CA TYR A 142 9.73 -17.71 -18.27
C TYR A 142 10.12 -16.52 -19.16
N PHE A 143 10.06 -15.30 -18.61
CA PHE A 143 10.57 -14.12 -19.29
C PHE A 143 12.06 -13.98 -19.04
N GLU A 144 12.87 -14.24 -20.06
CA GLU A 144 14.31 -14.06 -20.01
C GLU A 144 14.66 -12.57 -20.08
N ARG A 145 15.42 -12.09 -19.09
CA ARG A 145 15.92 -10.72 -19.08
C ARG A 145 17.44 -10.71 -19.21
N ALA A 146 17.95 -9.68 -19.89
CA ALA A 146 19.39 -9.47 -20.05
C ALA A 146 20.11 -9.30 -18.70
N ASP A 147 19.40 -8.77 -17.69
CA ASP A 147 19.92 -8.53 -16.35
C ASP A 147 19.70 -9.70 -15.37
N ASP A 148 19.25 -10.88 -15.81
CA ASP A 148 19.08 -12.03 -14.91
C ASP A 148 20.44 -12.61 -14.46
N PHE A 149 20.48 -13.19 -13.25
CA PHE A 149 21.61 -13.97 -12.79
C PHE A 149 21.82 -15.22 -13.66
N ALA A 150 23.07 -15.58 -13.93
CA ALA A 150 23.38 -16.78 -14.70
C ALA A 150 22.90 -18.04 -13.98
N GLU A 151 23.01 -18.06 -12.66
CA GLU A 151 22.57 -19.13 -11.77
C GLU A 151 21.04 -19.29 -11.78
N VAL A 152 20.29 -18.21 -11.94
CA VAL A 152 18.82 -18.27 -12.07
C VAL A 152 18.45 -18.87 -13.43
N ARG A 153 19.04 -18.38 -14.52
CA ARG A 153 18.80 -18.94 -15.86
C ARG A 153 19.16 -20.43 -15.94
N GLN A 154 20.31 -20.79 -15.35
CA GLN A 154 20.74 -22.18 -15.26
C GLN A 154 19.75 -23.01 -14.46
N PHE A 155 19.34 -22.55 -13.27
CA PHE A 155 18.37 -23.25 -12.43
C PHE A 155 17.02 -23.45 -13.15
N VAL A 156 16.52 -22.45 -13.87
CA VAL A 156 15.27 -22.57 -14.65
C VAL A 156 15.41 -23.63 -15.75
N ARG A 157 16.49 -23.58 -16.54
CA ARG A 157 16.70 -24.53 -17.66
C ARG A 157 16.94 -25.96 -17.18
N GLU A 158 17.71 -26.14 -16.11
CA GLU A 158 17.92 -27.46 -15.52
C GLU A 158 16.61 -28.00 -14.92
N THR A 159 15.79 -27.15 -14.31
CA THR A 159 14.48 -27.56 -13.75
C THR A 159 13.52 -27.95 -14.87
N ASP A 160 13.48 -27.18 -15.96
CA ASP A 160 12.69 -27.47 -17.16
C ASP A 160 13.04 -28.83 -17.76
N GLN A 161 14.33 -29.13 -17.91
CA GLN A 161 14.81 -30.41 -18.42
C GLN A 161 14.51 -31.57 -17.45
N LEU A 162 14.75 -31.35 -16.16
CA LEU A 162 14.65 -32.37 -15.12
C LEU A 162 13.20 -32.83 -14.91
N TYR A 163 12.25 -31.90 -14.95
CA TYR A 163 10.84 -32.18 -14.73
C TYR A 163 10.00 -32.19 -16.02
N GLY A 164 10.63 -31.98 -17.19
CA GLY A 164 9.95 -31.96 -18.48
C GLY A 164 8.84 -30.91 -18.57
N LEU A 165 9.12 -29.66 -18.16
CA LEU A 165 8.09 -28.62 -18.02
C LEU A 165 7.61 -28.05 -19.37
N GLY A 166 8.41 -28.15 -20.42
CA GLY A 166 8.07 -27.59 -21.73
C GLY A 166 8.00 -26.06 -21.71
N THR A 167 8.95 -25.43 -21.02
CA THR A 167 8.91 -23.98 -20.74
C THR A 167 9.06 -23.15 -22.02
N HIS A 168 8.14 -22.22 -22.22
CA HIS A 168 8.24 -21.15 -23.21
C HIS A 168 9.19 -20.06 -22.68
N PHE A 169 10.40 -20.01 -23.25
CA PHE A 169 11.39 -18.97 -22.95
C PHE A 169 11.09 -17.73 -23.79
N LEU A 170 10.55 -16.69 -23.15
CA LEU A 170 10.10 -15.46 -23.80
C LEU A 170 11.19 -14.40 -23.68
N ALA A 171 11.64 -13.87 -24.81
CA ALA A 171 12.57 -12.74 -24.87
C ALA A 171 11.88 -11.57 -25.59
N HIS A 172 11.25 -10.70 -24.81
CA HIS A 172 10.54 -9.52 -25.33
C HIS A 172 10.94 -8.26 -24.54
N PRO A 173 11.26 -7.12 -25.20
CA PRO A 173 11.68 -5.90 -24.51
C PRO A 173 10.58 -5.26 -23.67
N ASP A 174 9.32 -5.42 -24.08
CA ASP A 174 8.13 -5.00 -23.34
C ASP A 174 7.43 -6.21 -22.70
N PHE A 175 7.40 -6.26 -21.38
CA PHE A 175 6.83 -7.40 -20.65
C PHE A 175 5.34 -7.61 -20.94
N LYS A 176 4.57 -6.53 -21.11
CA LYS A 176 3.13 -6.61 -21.31
C LYS A 176 2.81 -7.12 -22.71
N ALA A 177 3.46 -6.58 -23.74
CA ALA A 177 3.28 -7.02 -25.11
C ALA A 177 3.73 -8.49 -25.29
N GLY A 178 4.86 -8.87 -24.70
CA GLY A 178 5.31 -10.27 -24.74
C GLY A 178 4.35 -11.23 -24.03
N LEU A 179 3.68 -10.77 -22.96
CA LEU A 179 2.65 -11.56 -22.28
C LEU A 179 1.40 -11.71 -23.14
N GLU A 180 0.98 -10.64 -23.82
CA GLU A 180 -0.16 -10.67 -24.74
C GLU A 180 0.08 -11.64 -25.91
N GLU A 181 1.27 -11.60 -26.52
CA GLU A 181 1.67 -12.55 -27.58
C GLU A 181 1.67 -14.00 -27.06
N TYR A 182 2.22 -14.23 -25.87
CA TYR A 182 2.22 -15.55 -25.25
C TYR A 182 0.79 -16.08 -25.00
N LEU A 183 -0.09 -15.27 -24.41
CA LEU A 183 -1.48 -15.65 -24.14
C LEU A 183 -2.21 -16.06 -25.42
N GLN A 184 -1.98 -15.33 -26.51
CA GLN A 184 -2.57 -15.65 -27.83
C GLN A 184 -2.02 -16.95 -28.42
N GLN A 185 -0.70 -17.20 -28.30
CA GLN A 185 -0.06 -18.39 -28.84
C GLN A 185 -0.35 -19.66 -28.04
N ALA A 186 -0.33 -19.55 -26.71
CA ALA A 186 -0.54 -20.68 -25.80
C ALA A 186 -2.03 -20.98 -25.54
N GLY A 187 -2.93 -20.04 -25.86
CA GLY A 187 -4.37 -20.19 -25.58
C GLY A 187 -4.69 -20.14 -24.08
N THR A 188 -3.83 -19.49 -23.29
CA THR A 188 -3.92 -19.46 -21.83
C THR A 188 -5.04 -18.54 -21.36
N ALA A 189 -5.89 -19.05 -20.47
CA ALA A 189 -6.96 -18.28 -19.80
C ALA A 189 -6.65 -18.02 -18.31
N ALA A 190 -5.84 -18.86 -17.67
CA ALA A 190 -5.47 -18.75 -16.27
C ALA A 190 -3.97 -18.91 -16.05
N ILE A 191 -3.37 -18.03 -15.24
CA ILE A 191 -1.95 -18.11 -14.88
C ILE A 191 -1.79 -18.33 -13.38
N VAL A 192 -1.08 -19.39 -13.03
CA VAL A 192 -0.65 -19.69 -11.66
C VAL A 192 0.63 -18.91 -11.34
N LEU A 193 0.57 -18.08 -10.29
CA LEU A 193 1.58 -17.07 -9.95
C LEU A 193 2.09 -17.23 -8.52
N GLY A 194 3.42 -17.13 -8.37
CA GLY A 194 4.17 -17.17 -7.10
C GLY A 194 4.04 -15.95 -6.21
N THR A 195 2.97 -15.17 -6.34
CA THR A 195 2.78 -13.90 -5.64
C THR A 195 2.39 -14.13 -4.18
N ARG A 196 3.04 -13.41 -3.26
CA ARG A 196 2.68 -13.32 -1.83
C ARG A 196 2.25 -11.90 -1.48
N ARG A 197 1.46 -11.74 -0.41
CA ARG A 197 0.90 -10.44 0.02
C ARG A 197 1.96 -9.35 0.27
N GLY A 198 3.18 -9.75 0.64
CA GLY A 198 4.30 -8.83 0.83
C GLY A 198 5.04 -8.41 -0.46
N ASP A 199 4.63 -8.91 -1.64
CA ASP A 199 5.28 -8.55 -2.89
C ASP A 199 4.81 -7.18 -3.43
N PRO A 200 5.68 -6.40 -4.12
CA PRO A 200 5.40 -5.02 -4.54
C PRO A 200 4.13 -4.79 -5.37
N ASN A 201 3.62 -5.82 -6.04
CA ASN A 201 2.46 -5.74 -6.94
C ASN A 201 1.25 -6.54 -6.42
N ALA A 202 1.29 -7.03 -5.17
CA ALA A 202 0.25 -7.89 -4.59
C ALA A 202 -0.93 -7.10 -3.98
N ASP A 203 -0.84 -5.78 -3.90
CA ASP A 203 -1.88 -4.93 -3.31
C ASP A 203 -3.22 -5.10 -4.04
N GLY A 204 -4.30 -5.23 -3.27
CA GLY A 204 -5.64 -5.52 -3.78
C GLY A 204 -5.81 -6.86 -4.53
N GLN A 205 -4.78 -7.71 -4.63
CA GLN A 205 -4.93 -9.01 -5.27
C GLN A 205 -5.64 -10.00 -4.35
N GLU A 206 -6.52 -10.80 -4.95
CA GLU A 206 -7.15 -11.95 -4.30
C GLU A 206 -6.51 -13.25 -4.80
N HIS A 207 -6.92 -14.35 -4.18
CA HIS A 207 -6.56 -15.70 -4.53
C HIS A 207 -6.92 -16.08 -5.97
N PHE A 208 -8.07 -15.60 -6.45
CA PHE A 208 -8.50 -15.61 -7.85
C PHE A 208 -8.89 -14.18 -8.21
N CYS A 209 -8.18 -13.53 -9.13
CA CYS A 209 -8.59 -12.22 -9.60
C CYS A 209 -8.25 -12.01 -11.08
N PRO A 210 -9.07 -11.27 -11.84
CA PRO A 210 -8.73 -10.93 -13.22
C PRO A 210 -7.43 -10.14 -13.28
N SER A 211 -6.74 -10.15 -14.42
CA SER A 211 -5.65 -9.23 -14.71
C SER A 211 -6.14 -7.77 -14.58
N SER A 212 -5.22 -6.87 -14.24
CA SER A 212 -5.56 -5.46 -13.97
C SER A 212 -6.05 -4.75 -15.24
N ALA A 213 -6.84 -3.69 -15.07
CA ALA A 213 -7.30 -2.88 -16.21
C ALA A 213 -6.11 -2.44 -17.08
N GLY A 214 -6.25 -2.60 -18.39
CA GLY A 214 -5.20 -2.31 -19.36
C GLY A 214 -4.16 -3.41 -19.53
N TRP A 215 -4.16 -4.52 -18.77
CA TRP A 215 -3.36 -5.72 -19.06
C TRP A 215 -4.13 -6.69 -19.97
N PRO A 216 -3.44 -7.58 -20.73
CA PRO A 216 -4.14 -8.61 -21.48
C PRO A 216 -5.01 -9.47 -20.53
N PRO A 217 -6.20 -9.92 -20.97
CA PRO A 217 -7.16 -10.58 -20.10
C PRO A 217 -6.72 -12.01 -19.76
N PHE A 218 -6.57 -12.31 -18.47
CA PHE A 218 -6.41 -13.66 -17.93
C PHE A 218 -6.80 -13.68 -16.46
N MET A 219 -7.06 -14.87 -15.91
CA MET A 219 -7.27 -15.06 -14.47
C MET A 219 -5.94 -15.26 -13.75
N ARG A 220 -5.62 -14.42 -12.76
CA ARG A 220 -4.53 -14.64 -11.82
C ARG A 220 -4.97 -15.65 -10.77
N ILE A 221 -4.15 -16.67 -10.57
CA ILE A 221 -4.30 -17.68 -9.52
C ILE A 221 -3.11 -17.52 -8.57
N ASN A 222 -3.37 -17.14 -7.33
CA ASN A 222 -2.34 -16.89 -6.31
C ASN A 222 -2.47 -17.87 -5.12
N PRO A 223 -2.07 -19.16 -5.25
CA PRO A 223 -2.30 -20.19 -4.22
C PRO A 223 -1.57 -19.92 -2.90
N ILE A 224 -0.43 -19.21 -2.97
CA ILE A 224 0.42 -18.93 -1.81
C ILE A 224 0.32 -17.48 -1.34
N LEU A 225 -0.75 -16.74 -1.69
CA LEU A 225 -0.88 -15.31 -1.38
C LEU A 225 -0.65 -14.97 0.10
N ASP A 226 -1.15 -15.81 1.01
CA ASP A 226 -1.05 -15.61 2.48
C ASP A 226 0.19 -16.29 3.10
N TRP A 227 1.13 -16.77 2.29
CA TRP A 227 2.36 -17.37 2.79
C TRP A 227 3.36 -16.28 3.18
N THR A 228 4.04 -16.52 4.29
CA THR A 228 5.15 -15.70 4.77
C THR A 228 6.47 -16.22 4.20
N TYR A 229 7.54 -15.47 4.41
CA TYR A 229 8.90 -15.92 4.08
C TYR A 229 9.25 -17.25 4.75
N ALA A 230 8.86 -17.40 6.02
CA ALA A 230 9.09 -18.60 6.81
C ALA A 230 8.31 -19.80 6.27
N ASP A 231 7.08 -19.62 5.81
CA ASP A 231 6.28 -20.71 5.23
C ASP A 231 6.91 -21.27 3.95
N VAL A 232 7.43 -20.39 3.09
CA VAL A 232 8.11 -20.76 1.83
C VAL A 232 9.33 -21.63 2.12
N TRP A 233 10.20 -21.19 3.03
CA TRP A 233 11.36 -21.98 3.41
C TRP A 233 10.99 -23.22 4.20
N GLY A 234 10.02 -23.14 5.10
CA GLY A 234 9.49 -24.29 5.84
C GLY A 234 9.08 -25.41 4.90
N PHE A 235 8.32 -25.08 3.84
CA PHE A 235 7.92 -26.04 2.81
C PHE A 235 9.11 -26.59 2.01
N LEU A 236 9.94 -25.71 1.43
CA LEU A 236 11.09 -26.12 0.61
C LEU A 236 12.03 -27.06 1.38
N ARG A 237 12.27 -26.74 2.65
CA ARG A 237 13.16 -27.51 3.54
C ARG A 237 12.52 -28.81 4.02
N ALA A 238 11.24 -28.79 4.39
CA ALA A 238 10.51 -30.00 4.78
C ALA A 238 10.45 -31.03 3.64
N CYS A 239 10.31 -30.57 2.40
CA CYS A 239 10.24 -31.43 1.22
C CYS A 239 11.61 -31.72 0.57
N GLY A 240 12.71 -31.19 1.13
CA GLY A 240 14.06 -31.41 0.60
C GLY A 240 14.26 -30.95 -0.84
N LEU A 241 13.58 -29.87 -1.24
CA LEU A 241 13.51 -29.40 -2.63
C LEU A 241 14.76 -28.60 -3.02
N PRO A 242 15.30 -28.80 -4.24
CA PRO A 242 16.37 -27.94 -4.76
C PRO A 242 15.83 -26.53 -5.03
N TYR A 243 16.68 -25.54 -4.81
CA TYR A 243 16.41 -24.13 -5.10
C TYR A 243 17.67 -23.47 -5.65
N CYS A 244 17.54 -22.29 -6.28
CA CYS A 244 18.67 -21.56 -6.84
C CYS A 244 19.80 -21.37 -5.81
N CYS A 245 21.04 -21.71 -6.19
CA CYS A 245 22.19 -21.73 -5.27
C CYS A 245 22.57 -20.36 -4.70
N LEU A 246 22.10 -19.25 -5.29
CA LEU A 246 22.28 -17.91 -4.75
C LEU A 246 21.66 -17.77 -3.35
N TYR A 247 20.60 -18.51 -3.04
CA TYR A 247 20.02 -18.50 -1.70
C TYR A 247 20.98 -19.05 -0.63
N ASP A 248 21.87 -19.98 -0.97
CA ASP A 248 22.93 -20.45 -0.05
C ASP A 248 24.04 -19.41 0.16
N GLN A 249 24.14 -18.44 -0.76
CA GLN A 249 25.13 -17.36 -0.74
C GLN A 249 24.59 -16.09 -0.05
N GLY A 250 23.44 -16.18 0.63
CA GLY A 250 22.86 -15.09 1.39
C GLY A 250 21.92 -14.17 0.63
N TYR A 251 21.62 -14.45 -0.64
CA TYR A 251 20.57 -13.73 -1.36
C TYR A 251 19.21 -14.16 -0.83
N THR A 252 18.33 -13.23 -0.46
CA THR A 252 17.00 -13.56 0.09
C THR A 252 15.86 -13.23 -0.88
N SER A 253 16.12 -12.39 -1.89
CA SER A 253 15.21 -12.02 -2.96
C SER A 253 16.01 -11.87 -4.27
N LEU A 254 15.58 -12.50 -5.36
CA LEU A 254 16.31 -12.55 -6.64
C LEU A 254 15.65 -11.67 -7.71
N GLY A 255 16.43 -10.88 -8.42
CA GLY A 255 15.99 -10.00 -9.51
C GLY A 255 17.20 -9.65 -10.35
N GLY A 256 17.34 -8.42 -10.83
CA GLY A 256 18.45 -8.06 -11.71
C GLY A 256 19.83 -8.12 -11.02
N VAL A 257 20.86 -8.57 -11.73
CA VAL A 257 22.26 -8.64 -11.24
C VAL A 257 22.78 -7.30 -10.73
N HIS A 258 22.25 -6.20 -11.28
CA HIS A 258 22.66 -4.84 -10.92
C HIS A 258 21.92 -4.27 -9.70
N ASN A 259 20.82 -4.89 -9.28
CA ASN A 259 19.98 -4.39 -8.19
C ASN A 259 19.81 -5.38 -7.03
N THR A 260 20.62 -6.44 -7.02
CA THR A 260 20.53 -7.50 -6.02
C THR A 260 21.90 -7.80 -5.42
N LEU A 261 21.97 -7.72 -4.10
CA LEU A 261 23.10 -8.04 -3.25
C LEU A 261 22.67 -9.10 -2.22
N PRO A 262 23.63 -9.84 -1.64
CA PRO A 262 23.36 -10.67 -0.46
C PRO A 262 22.77 -9.84 0.67
N ASN A 263 21.88 -10.44 1.46
CA ASN A 263 21.21 -9.78 2.57
C ASN A 263 22.20 -9.51 3.71
N SER A 264 22.37 -8.26 4.09
CA SER A 264 23.28 -7.85 5.17
C SER A 264 22.94 -8.49 6.52
N ALA A 265 21.66 -8.79 6.78
CA ALA A 265 21.22 -9.47 8.00
C ALA A 265 21.72 -10.92 8.10
N LEU A 266 22.22 -11.49 7.00
CA LEU A 266 22.80 -12.84 6.96
C LEU A 266 24.34 -12.82 7.02
N LYS A 267 24.97 -11.64 7.12
CA LYS A 267 26.42 -11.54 7.14
C LYS A 267 27.00 -12.08 8.45
N LYS A 268 27.94 -13.01 8.36
CA LYS A 268 28.67 -13.59 9.49
C LYS A 268 29.92 -12.77 9.82
N SER A 269 30.51 -13.03 10.99
CA SER A 269 31.73 -12.36 11.47
C SER A 269 32.95 -12.58 10.58
N ASP A 270 33.00 -13.69 9.84
CA ASP A 270 34.07 -14.01 8.88
C ASP A 270 33.87 -13.35 7.50
N GLY A 271 32.82 -12.55 7.32
CA GLY A 271 32.48 -11.87 6.07
C GLY A 271 31.70 -12.72 5.07
N THR A 272 31.48 -14.01 5.34
CA THR A 272 30.59 -14.87 4.55
C THR A 272 29.12 -14.62 4.91
N PHE A 273 28.20 -15.18 4.13
CA PHE A 273 26.77 -15.08 4.41
C PHE A 273 26.20 -16.42 4.86
N ALA A 274 25.22 -16.37 5.75
CA ALA A 274 24.36 -17.50 6.05
C ALA A 274 23.36 -17.71 4.89
N PRO A 275 22.89 -18.95 4.68
CA PRO A 275 21.84 -19.22 3.70
C PRO A 275 20.54 -18.46 3.99
N ALA A 276 19.76 -18.19 2.95
CA ALA A 276 18.54 -17.41 2.99
C ALA A 276 17.52 -17.90 4.02
N TYR A 277 17.36 -19.22 4.17
CA TYR A 277 16.44 -19.83 5.12
C TYR A 277 16.81 -19.60 6.60
N ILE A 278 17.97 -19.01 6.90
CA ILE A 278 18.38 -18.60 8.26
C ILE A 278 17.86 -17.20 8.62
N LEU A 279 17.33 -16.44 7.65
CA LEU A 279 16.83 -15.08 7.90
C LEU A 279 15.67 -15.13 8.89
N ALA A 280 15.91 -14.63 10.10
CA ALA A 280 14.93 -14.67 11.19
C ALA A 280 13.73 -13.76 10.91
N ASP A 281 13.98 -12.55 10.41
CA ASP A 281 12.94 -11.59 10.06
C ASP A 281 12.66 -11.60 8.55
N GLY A 282 11.56 -12.24 8.17
CA GLY A 282 11.10 -12.30 6.78
C GLY A 282 10.83 -10.93 6.15
N ARG A 283 10.60 -9.87 6.94
CA ARG A 283 10.41 -8.49 6.43
C ARG A 283 11.68 -7.95 5.76
N LEU A 284 12.84 -8.45 6.16
CA LEU A 284 14.14 -8.12 5.58
C LEU A 284 14.42 -8.86 4.28
N GLU A 285 13.49 -9.66 3.75
CA GLU A 285 13.67 -10.45 2.53
C GLU A 285 14.25 -9.63 1.37
N ARG A 286 13.85 -8.36 1.24
CA ARG A 286 14.29 -7.47 0.15
C ARG A 286 15.38 -6.48 0.57
N ALA A 287 15.97 -6.62 1.77
CA ALA A 287 17.03 -5.74 2.26
C ALA A 287 18.32 -5.79 1.41
N GLY A 288 18.56 -6.92 0.72
CA GLY A 288 19.63 -7.07 -0.26
C GLY A 288 19.36 -6.38 -1.61
N ARG A 289 18.25 -5.66 -1.79
CA ARG A 289 18.03 -4.90 -3.04
C ARG A 289 18.82 -3.62 -2.99
N ALA A 290 19.69 -3.41 -3.98
CA ALA A 290 20.26 -2.09 -4.17
C ALA A 290 19.10 -1.15 -4.52
N THR A 291 18.75 -0.26 -3.60
CA THR A 291 18.19 1.04 -3.98
C THR A 291 19.13 1.58 -5.04
N LYS A 292 18.59 2.06 -6.16
CA LYS A 292 19.35 2.64 -7.26
C LYS A 292 20.34 3.67 -6.70
N GLN A 293 21.56 3.25 -6.35
CA GLN A 293 22.55 4.08 -5.69
C GLN A 293 23.13 4.99 -6.77
N ARG A 294 22.89 6.29 -6.64
CA ARG A 294 23.89 7.26 -7.06
C ARG A 294 25.17 6.90 -6.30
N ARG A 295 26.26 6.75 -7.05
CA ARG A 295 27.58 6.33 -6.56
C ARG A 295 27.98 7.09 -5.29
N SER A 296 28.56 6.33 -4.35
CA SER A 296 29.21 6.78 -3.14
C SER A 296 30.31 7.79 -3.41
N ASP A 297 30.30 8.91 -2.70
CA ASP A 297 31.53 9.57 -2.28
C ASP A 297 31.50 9.73 -0.76
N SER A 298 32.64 9.38 -0.17
CA SER A 298 33.01 9.47 1.24
C SER A 298 32.63 10.81 1.87
N TYR A 299 32.08 10.76 3.09
CA TYR A 299 31.85 11.93 3.94
C TYR A 299 33.12 12.78 4.13
N PRO A 300 33.05 14.09 3.85
CA PRO A 300 33.77 15.08 4.62
C PRO A 300 32.78 15.84 5.50
N SER A 301 33.19 16.03 6.74
CA SER A 301 32.65 17.01 7.67
C SER A 301 32.43 18.39 7.04
N GLY A 302 31.22 18.93 7.23
CA GLY A 302 30.96 20.38 7.25
C GLY A 302 30.52 21.02 5.92
N GLY A 303 29.41 21.74 5.99
CA GLY A 303 29.06 22.82 5.04
C GLY A 303 28.00 22.45 4.01
N ILE A 304 26.78 22.95 4.23
CA ILE A 304 25.69 22.96 3.25
C ILE A 304 26.08 23.90 2.10
N SER A 305 26.51 23.35 0.96
CA SER A 305 26.47 24.06 -0.33
C SER A 305 26.64 23.09 -1.51
N GLY A 306 25.58 22.93 -2.32
CA GLY A 306 25.65 22.36 -3.66
C GLY A 306 24.81 21.09 -3.91
N VAL A 307 23.48 21.20 -3.85
CA VAL A 307 22.57 20.11 -4.29
C VAL A 307 22.48 20.08 -5.82
N SER A 308 22.94 18.97 -6.42
CA SER A 308 22.72 18.63 -7.83
C SER A 308 21.28 18.18 -8.07
N SER A 309 20.69 18.74 -9.13
CA SER A 309 19.28 18.71 -9.52
C SER A 309 18.62 17.33 -9.61
N SER A 310 17.34 17.34 -9.21
CA SER A 310 16.27 16.32 -9.27
C SER A 310 16.25 15.23 -8.19
N MET A 311 16.15 15.61 -6.92
CA MET A 311 15.35 14.86 -5.95
C MET A 311 13.92 15.42 -5.99
N SER A 312 12.91 14.57 -6.17
CA SER A 312 11.52 14.97 -6.05
C SER A 312 11.19 15.16 -4.57
N TRP A 313 10.84 16.39 -4.18
CA TRP A 313 10.43 16.73 -2.81
C TRP A 313 9.02 16.23 -2.55
N VAL A 314 8.98 15.04 -1.96
CA VAL A 314 7.79 14.21 -1.81
C VAL A 314 7.57 13.89 -0.34
N ALA A 315 6.32 14.00 0.12
CA ALA A 315 5.89 13.66 1.46
C ALA A 315 5.06 12.36 1.48
N GLY A 316 5.22 11.58 2.56
CA GLY A 316 4.30 10.51 2.94
C GLY A 316 3.47 10.92 4.16
N ILE A 317 2.23 10.46 4.27
CA ILE A 317 1.37 10.71 5.43
C ILE A 317 0.94 9.38 6.04
N VAL A 318 1.12 9.23 7.36
CA VAL A 318 0.65 8.08 8.14
C VAL A 318 -0.41 8.54 9.12
N VAL A 319 -1.64 8.12 8.91
CA VAL A 319 -2.77 8.38 9.82
C VAL A 319 -2.91 7.17 10.74
N ILE A 320 -2.88 7.41 12.05
CA ILE A 320 -2.81 6.38 13.09
C ILE A 320 -4.06 6.52 13.96
N GLY A 321 -4.89 5.48 13.99
CA GLY A 321 -6.12 5.47 14.77
C GLY A 321 -7.12 4.40 14.31
N ASP A 322 -7.53 3.50 15.19
CA ASP A 322 -8.54 2.47 14.94
C ASP A 322 -9.93 3.07 14.58
N GLU A 323 -10.25 4.24 15.10
CA GLU A 323 -11.48 4.98 14.82
C GLU A 323 -11.55 5.47 13.37
N MET A 324 -10.41 5.72 12.75
CA MET A 324 -10.29 6.10 11.34
C MET A 324 -10.59 4.90 10.44
N LEU A 325 -10.02 3.73 10.78
CA LEU A 325 -10.25 2.49 10.03
C LEU A 325 -11.66 1.94 10.19
N SER A 326 -12.28 2.14 11.35
CA SER A 326 -13.67 1.74 11.61
C SER A 326 -14.70 2.75 11.08
N GLY A 327 -14.26 3.89 10.55
CA GLY A 327 -15.13 4.93 10.00
C GLY A 327 -15.98 5.66 11.05
N LYS A 328 -15.64 5.55 12.34
CA LYS A 328 -16.36 6.24 13.43
C LYS A 328 -16.08 7.74 13.44
N VAL A 329 -14.92 8.13 12.93
CA VAL A 329 -14.50 9.51 12.79
C VAL A 329 -14.25 9.80 11.32
N GLU A 330 -14.82 10.89 10.83
CA GLU A 330 -14.55 11.40 9.49
C GLU A 330 -13.16 12.06 9.47
N ASP A 331 -12.32 11.66 8.52
CA ASP A 331 -10.99 12.22 8.38
C ASP A 331 -11.02 13.65 7.85
N THR A 332 -10.57 14.59 8.68
CA THR A 332 -10.40 16.00 8.31
C THR A 332 -8.94 16.44 8.28
N ASN A 333 -8.01 15.59 8.70
CA ASN A 333 -6.59 15.89 8.79
C ASN A 333 -5.87 15.64 7.47
N THR A 334 -6.12 14.52 6.80
CA THR A 334 -5.47 14.23 5.51
C THR A 334 -5.78 15.30 4.46
N PRO A 335 -7.06 15.71 4.23
CA PRO A 335 -7.35 16.75 3.25
C PRO A 335 -6.72 18.10 3.62
N PHE A 336 -6.55 18.40 4.91
CA PHE A 336 -5.83 19.59 5.36
C PHE A 336 -4.33 19.48 5.01
N LEU A 337 -3.66 18.40 5.42
CA LEU A 337 -2.23 18.19 5.19
C LEU A 337 -1.88 18.17 3.69
N CYS A 338 -2.66 17.47 2.86
CA CYS A 338 -2.43 17.43 1.42
C CYS A 338 -2.50 18.84 0.79
N ARG A 339 -3.49 19.65 1.18
CA ARG A 339 -3.63 21.03 0.69
C ARG A 339 -2.48 21.90 1.15
N GLU A 340 -2.08 21.80 2.42
CA GLU A 340 -1.00 22.61 2.94
C GLU A 340 0.36 22.25 2.34
N LEU A 341 0.63 20.97 2.12
CA LEU A 341 1.82 20.51 1.39
C LEU A 341 1.83 21.04 -0.04
N HIS A 342 0.70 20.98 -0.75
CA HIS A 342 0.58 21.55 -2.10
C HIS A 342 0.83 23.06 -2.12
N LYS A 343 0.34 23.80 -1.13
CA LYS A 343 0.59 25.25 -0.98
C LYS A 343 2.06 25.61 -0.83
N ILE A 344 2.88 24.71 -0.31
CA ILE A 344 4.34 24.88 -0.21
C ILE A 344 5.10 24.11 -1.29
N GLY A 345 4.40 23.58 -2.29
CA GLY A 345 5.01 22.92 -3.46
C GLY A 345 5.45 21.47 -3.23
N TRP A 346 5.12 20.86 -2.10
CA TRP A 346 5.43 19.46 -1.81
C TRP A 346 4.38 18.53 -2.40
N THR A 347 4.80 17.45 -3.05
CA THR A 347 3.89 16.42 -3.59
C THR A 347 3.64 15.36 -2.54
N VAL A 348 2.39 14.99 -2.30
CA VAL A 348 2.05 13.83 -1.46
C VAL A 348 2.10 12.58 -2.31
N ARG A 349 2.96 11.61 -1.96
CA ARG A 349 3.07 10.33 -2.70
C ARG A 349 2.10 9.27 -2.24
N LYS A 350 1.92 9.15 -0.92
CA LYS A 350 1.10 8.11 -0.31
C LYS A 350 0.56 8.61 1.01
N VAL A 351 -0.72 8.35 1.23
CA VAL A 351 -1.37 8.42 2.54
C VAL A 351 -1.69 6.99 2.92
N VAL A 352 -1.40 6.60 4.16
CA VAL A 352 -1.76 5.29 4.70
C VAL A 352 -2.44 5.44 6.04
N PHE A 353 -3.49 4.67 6.27
CA PHE A 353 -4.20 4.57 7.54
C PHE A 353 -3.78 3.26 8.20
N VAL A 354 -3.35 3.32 9.45
CA VAL A 354 -2.88 2.17 10.21
C VAL A 354 -3.60 2.09 11.56
N PRO A 355 -3.80 0.87 12.10
CA PRO A 355 -4.35 0.71 13.44
C PRO A 355 -3.37 1.22 14.50
N ASP A 356 -3.85 1.34 15.73
CA ASP A 356 -3.05 1.66 16.93
C ASP A 356 -2.18 0.45 17.34
N ASP A 357 -1.30 0.02 16.44
CA ASP A 357 -0.41 -1.12 16.58
C ASP A 357 1.02 -0.74 16.22
N VAL A 358 1.96 -1.05 17.12
CA VAL A 358 3.38 -0.71 16.99
C VAL A 358 3.98 -1.28 15.70
N ALA A 359 3.65 -2.52 15.33
CA ALA A 359 4.26 -3.16 14.17
C ALA A 359 3.72 -2.58 12.85
N ALA A 360 2.43 -2.26 12.79
CA ALA A 360 1.79 -1.60 11.66
C ALA A 360 2.37 -0.20 11.43
N ILE A 361 2.47 0.61 12.49
CA ILE A 361 3.08 1.95 12.44
C ILE A 361 4.54 1.84 12.00
N ALA A 362 5.31 0.94 12.61
CA ALA A 362 6.72 0.77 12.30
C ALA A 362 6.97 0.43 10.82
N SER A 363 6.17 -0.49 10.27
CA SER A 363 6.28 -0.92 8.87
C SER A 363 6.06 0.24 7.90
N GLU A 364 4.98 1.01 8.08
CA GLU A 364 4.65 2.10 7.16
C GLU A 364 5.58 3.31 7.34
N VAL A 365 5.96 3.65 8.57
CA VAL A 365 6.94 4.72 8.83
C VAL A 365 8.29 4.38 8.21
N ALA A 366 8.79 3.14 8.38
CA ALA A 366 10.05 2.73 7.76
C ALA A 366 10.00 2.78 6.23
N SER A 367 8.92 2.27 5.64
CA SER A 367 8.69 2.28 4.18
C SER A 367 8.65 3.69 3.60
N LEU A 368 7.87 4.58 4.22
CA LEU A 368 7.73 5.96 3.76
C LEU A 368 8.99 6.78 4.03
N SER A 369 9.63 6.61 5.18
CA SER A 369 10.86 7.32 5.54
C SER A 369 11.99 7.01 4.54
N ALA A 370 12.06 5.77 4.03
CA ALA A 370 13.05 5.36 3.06
C ALA A 370 12.88 5.97 1.66
N CYS A 371 11.67 6.39 1.28
CA CYS A 371 11.38 6.86 -0.07
C CYS A 371 10.87 8.32 -0.17
N CYS A 372 10.45 8.93 0.94
CA CYS A 372 9.96 10.30 1.00
C CYS A 372 10.98 11.22 1.67
N ALA A 373 11.04 12.49 1.24
CA ALA A 373 11.89 13.50 1.88
C ALA A 373 11.33 13.95 3.23
N ALA A 374 10.02 13.79 3.45
CA ALA A 374 9.36 13.99 4.74
C ALA A 374 8.26 12.94 4.95
N VAL A 375 8.06 12.52 6.19
CA VAL A 375 6.91 11.72 6.61
C VAL A 375 6.18 12.48 7.69
N ILE A 376 4.86 12.59 7.56
CA ILE A 376 4.00 13.29 8.50
C ILE A 376 3.08 12.26 9.14
N THR A 377 3.11 12.12 10.46
CA THR A 377 2.14 11.27 11.16
C THR A 377 0.99 12.11 11.72
N SER A 378 -0.17 11.49 11.90
CA SER A 378 -1.32 12.07 12.59
C SER A 378 -1.98 11.02 13.48
N GLY A 379 -1.94 11.22 14.79
CA GLY A 379 -2.62 10.36 15.77
C GLY A 379 -1.69 9.57 16.68
N GLY A 380 -2.25 8.96 17.72
CA GLY A 380 -1.56 8.02 18.63
C GLY A 380 -0.45 8.61 19.52
N VAL A 381 -0.50 9.91 19.87
CA VAL A 381 0.53 10.62 20.66
C VAL A 381 0.09 11.04 22.06
N GLY A 382 -1.12 10.67 22.45
CA GLY A 382 -1.67 11.00 23.77
C GLY A 382 -1.16 10.07 24.89
N PRO A 383 -1.83 10.14 26.07
CA PRO A 383 -1.40 9.41 27.25
C PRO A 383 -2.04 8.01 27.39
N THR A 384 -2.96 7.59 26.51
CA THR A 384 -3.72 6.35 26.68
C THR A 384 -2.92 5.12 26.23
N LEU A 385 -3.43 3.91 26.51
CA LEU A 385 -2.70 2.66 26.25
C LEU A 385 -2.51 2.41 24.75
N ASP A 386 -3.50 2.79 23.95
CA ASP A 386 -3.57 2.74 22.49
C ASP A 386 -2.73 3.83 21.80
N ASP A 387 -2.32 4.89 22.49
CA ASP A 387 -1.38 5.87 21.93
C ASP A 387 0.05 5.28 21.81
N VAL A 388 0.35 4.62 20.69
CA VAL A 388 1.61 3.88 20.48
C VAL A 388 2.48 4.40 19.32
N THR A 389 2.26 5.64 18.88
CA THR A 389 2.97 6.23 17.72
C THR A 389 4.47 6.37 17.96
N MET A 390 4.90 6.77 19.16
CA MET A 390 6.34 6.94 19.45
C MET A 390 7.07 5.60 19.46
N GLU A 391 6.45 4.57 20.04
CA GLU A 391 6.90 3.19 20.06
C GLU A 391 7.00 2.63 18.64
N GLY A 392 5.98 2.87 17.81
CA GLY A 392 5.98 2.49 16.39
C GLY A 392 7.11 3.14 15.60
N ILE A 393 7.35 4.44 15.80
CA ILE A 393 8.45 5.15 15.13
C ILE A 393 9.82 4.67 15.63
N ALA A 394 9.98 4.43 16.93
CA ALA A 394 11.21 3.88 17.50
C ALA A 394 11.52 2.50 16.90
N ALA A 395 10.51 1.63 16.83
CA ALA A 395 10.60 0.33 16.19
C ALA A 395 10.91 0.41 14.69
N ALA A 396 10.37 1.41 13.96
CA ALA A 396 10.68 1.66 12.56
C ALA A 396 12.18 1.90 12.32
N PHE A 397 12.85 2.56 13.28
CA PHE A 397 14.24 2.94 13.19
C PHE A 397 15.20 2.02 13.96
N GLY A 398 14.67 1.02 14.66
CA GLY A 398 15.45 0.07 15.45
C GLY A 398 16.14 0.72 16.65
N VAL A 399 15.48 1.70 17.28
CA VAL A 399 15.97 2.40 18.48
C VAL A 399 15.06 2.14 19.68
N ASP A 400 15.60 2.30 20.88
CA ASP A 400 14.80 2.21 22.12
C ASP A 400 13.92 3.44 22.30
N VAL A 401 12.83 3.30 23.06
CA VAL A 401 12.05 4.44 23.52
C VAL A 401 12.66 4.97 24.81
N ILE A 402 12.89 6.28 24.86
CA ILE A 402 13.44 6.96 26.04
C ILE A 402 12.50 8.07 26.49
N ARG A 403 12.52 8.37 27.79
CA ARG A 403 11.92 9.60 28.30
C ARG A 403 12.81 10.79 27.96
N HIS A 404 12.30 11.72 27.16
CA HIS A 404 13.06 12.91 26.78
C HIS A 404 13.07 13.93 27.94
N PRO A 405 14.24 14.29 28.51
CA PRO A 405 14.31 15.12 29.72
C PRO A 405 13.62 16.49 29.58
N ASP A 406 13.84 17.19 28.46
CA ASP A 406 13.23 18.51 28.24
C ASP A 406 11.70 18.45 28.08
N LEU A 407 11.19 17.35 27.51
CA LEU A 407 9.76 17.15 27.33
C LEU A 407 9.13 16.79 28.69
N GLU A 408 9.75 15.89 29.45
CA GLU A 408 9.36 15.56 30.81
C GLU A 408 9.30 16.82 31.70
N GLN A 409 10.34 17.66 31.67
CA GLN A 409 10.36 18.91 32.41
C GLN A 409 9.23 19.88 31.98
N SER A 410 8.93 19.94 30.68
CA SER A 410 7.84 20.77 30.15
C SER A 410 6.47 20.28 30.64
N LEU A 411 6.25 18.95 30.65
CA LEU A 411 5.02 18.33 31.16
C LEU A 411 4.87 18.50 32.67
N LEU A 412 5.94 18.31 33.44
CA LEU A 412 5.94 18.53 34.89
C LEU A 412 5.63 20.00 35.22
N SER A 413 6.16 20.94 34.45
CA SER A 413 5.88 22.36 34.64
C SER A 413 4.44 22.74 34.29
N TYR A 414 3.84 22.03 33.32
CA TYR A 414 2.47 22.27 32.87
C TYR A 414 1.41 21.65 33.80
N PHE A 415 1.59 20.39 34.20
CA PHE A 415 0.65 19.68 35.07
C PHE A 415 0.91 19.90 36.56
N GLY A 416 2.13 20.31 36.95
CA GLY A 416 2.50 20.52 38.35
C GLY A 416 2.25 19.28 39.21
N ASP A 417 1.63 19.51 40.37
CA ASP A 417 1.29 18.45 41.35
C ASP A 417 0.26 17.44 40.82
N ASP A 418 -0.47 17.77 39.73
CA ASP A 418 -1.44 16.88 39.08
C ASP A 418 -0.80 15.98 38.00
N SER A 419 0.53 15.91 37.95
CA SER A 419 1.25 15.03 37.03
C SER A 419 1.01 13.55 37.37
N THR A 420 0.75 12.75 36.33
CA THR A 420 0.50 11.31 36.46
C THR A 420 1.49 10.53 35.58
N PRO A 421 1.71 9.23 35.83
CA PRO A 421 2.51 8.41 34.91
C PRO A 421 2.00 8.42 33.47
N ALA A 422 0.68 8.53 33.27
CA ALA A 422 0.09 8.67 31.94
C ALA A 422 0.43 10.02 31.29
N HIS A 423 0.49 11.11 32.06
CA HIS A 423 1.00 12.38 31.57
C HIS A 423 2.47 12.26 31.15
N LEU A 424 3.30 11.61 31.96
CA LEU A 424 4.73 11.45 31.70
C LEU A 424 5.02 10.52 30.50
N LYS A 425 4.11 9.61 30.13
CA LYS A 425 4.20 8.82 28.89
C LYS A 425 4.33 9.73 27.66
N MET A 426 3.69 10.89 27.65
CA MET A 426 3.81 11.84 26.53
C MET A 426 5.21 12.47 26.39
N ALA A 427 6.11 12.25 27.36
CA ALA A 427 7.54 12.58 27.23
C ALA A 427 8.38 11.48 26.59
N ASP A 428 7.79 10.32 26.29
CA ASP A 428 8.50 9.23 25.64
C ASP A 428 8.69 9.53 24.15
N THR A 429 9.91 9.33 23.67
CA THR A 429 10.34 9.61 22.30
C THR A 429 11.29 8.51 21.81
N PRO A 430 11.47 8.34 20.49
CA PRO A 430 12.54 7.51 19.95
C PRO A 430 13.91 7.99 20.42
N GLY A 431 14.70 7.10 21.03
CA GLY A 431 16.06 7.33 21.53
C GLY A 431 17.11 7.39 20.43
N ASP A 432 16.83 8.19 19.40
CA ASP A 432 17.70 8.44 18.27
C ASP A 432 18.37 9.82 18.44
N ASP A 433 19.66 9.94 18.12
CA ASP A 433 20.40 11.21 18.19
C ASP A 433 19.82 12.28 17.24
N ALA A 434 19.05 11.88 16.22
CA ALA A 434 18.34 12.76 15.31
C ALA A 434 16.94 13.14 15.80
N THR A 435 16.53 12.74 17.01
CA THR A 435 15.30 13.21 17.65
C THR A 435 15.47 14.67 18.06
N ARG A 436 14.51 15.50 17.65
CA ARG A 436 14.48 16.95 17.90
C ARG A 436 13.09 17.36 18.40
N LEU A 437 13.08 18.29 19.34
CA LEU A 437 11.87 18.98 19.76
C LEU A 437 11.74 20.29 18.98
N ILE A 438 10.65 20.43 18.24
CA ILE A 438 10.29 21.65 17.51
C ILE A 438 9.26 22.40 18.36
N HIS A 439 9.68 23.53 18.93
CA HIS A 439 8.79 24.37 19.74
C HIS A 439 7.74 25.04 18.85
N CYS A 440 6.47 24.90 19.25
CA CYS A 440 5.33 25.48 18.55
C CYS A 440 4.70 26.61 19.38
N LEU A 441 3.93 27.48 18.73
CA LEU A 441 3.11 28.47 19.43
C LEU A 441 1.70 27.92 19.69
N ALA A 442 1.15 28.25 20.85
CA ALA A 442 -0.25 28.06 21.19
C ALA A 442 -1.12 29.18 20.59
N ASP A 443 -2.45 29.01 20.59
CA ASP A 443 -3.41 29.96 19.98
C ASP A 443 -3.34 31.37 20.61
N ASN A 444 -2.92 31.46 21.86
CA ASN A 444 -2.72 32.71 22.59
C ASN A 444 -1.34 33.35 22.34
N GLY A 445 -0.53 32.80 21.43
CA GLY A 445 0.82 33.26 21.10
C GLY A 445 1.92 32.87 22.08
N SER A 446 1.60 32.14 23.16
CA SER A 446 2.61 31.60 24.08
C SER A 446 3.30 30.36 23.50
N VAL A 447 4.47 29.99 24.02
CA VAL A 447 5.14 28.73 23.65
C VAL A 447 4.31 27.56 24.14
N SER A 448 4.01 26.62 23.25
CA SER A 448 3.26 25.42 23.59
C SER A 448 4.08 24.55 24.56
N PRO A 449 3.49 24.10 25.68
CA PRO A 449 4.15 23.21 26.63
C PRO A 449 4.38 21.80 26.05
N PHE A 450 3.72 21.49 24.94
CA PHE A 450 3.89 20.25 24.19
C PHE A 450 4.59 20.61 22.87
N PRO A 451 5.93 20.58 22.78
CA PRO A 451 6.61 20.71 21.50
C PRO A 451 6.22 19.57 20.54
N LEU A 452 6.49 19.76 19.26
CA LEU A 452 6.37 18.70 18.27
C LEU A 452 7.64 17.85 18.29
N VAL A 453 7.51 16.52 18.28
CA VAL A 453 8.66 15.63 18.09
C VAL A 453 8.89 15.45 16.59
N ALA A 454 10.14 15.59 16.17
CA ALA A 454 10.59 15.15 14.87
C ALA A 454 11.81 14.24 15.03
N VAL A 455 11.84 13.13 14.32
CA VAL A 455 12.99 12.20 14.33
C VAL A 455 13.37 11.88 12.90
N ARG A 456 14.64 12.11 12.56
CA ARG A 456 15.12 12.01 11.17
C ARG A 456 14.24 12.87 10.23
N ASN A 457 13.52 12.25 9.29
CA ASN A 457 12.58 12.90 8.37
C ASN A 457 11.09 12.74 8.75
N VAL A 458 10.77 12.27 9.96
CA VAL A 458 9.41 12.04 10.44
C VAL A 458 8.97 13.17 11.37
N PHE A 459 7.83 13.80 11.10
CA PHE A 459 7.19 14.84 11.90
C PHE A 459 5.92 14.29 12.55
N VAL A 460 5.84 14.36 13.89
CA VAL A 460 4.84 13.62 14.66
C VAL A 460 3.70 14.53 15.13
N LEU A 461 2.61 14.65 14.36
CA LEU A 461 1.47 15.50 14.71
C LEU A 461 0.36 14.73 15.47
N PRO A 462 -0.37 15.41 16.37
CA PRO A 462 -1.52 14.81 17.05
C PRO A 462 -2.69 14.53 16.12
N GLY A 463 -3.59 13.63 16.53
CA GLY A 463 -4.81 13.31 15.78
C GLY A 463 -5.90 14.37 15.90
N VAL A 464 -5.90 15.16 16.99
CA VAL A 464 -6.92 16.21 17.21
C VAL A 464 -6.77 17.34 16.17
N PRO A 465 -7.78 17.62 15.33
CA PRO A 465 -7.62 18.50 14.17
C PRO A 465 -7.14 19.92 14.49
N HIS A 466 -7.62 20.53 15.57
CA HIS A 466 -7.20 21.89 15.92
C HIS A 466 -5.73 21.93 16.38
N LEU A 467 -5.25 20.91 17.12
CA LEU A 467 -3.87 20.82 17.58
C LEU A 467 -2.93 20.52 16.41
N LEU A 468 -3.34 19.66 15.49
CA LEU A 468 -2.60 19.37 14.26
C LEU A 468 -2.40 20.64 13.45
N ARG A 469 -3.46 21.42 13.22
CA ARG A 469 -3.40 22.67 12.45
C ARG A 469 -2.52 23.71 13.12
N GLN A 470 -2.59 23.82 14.45
CA GLN A 470 -1.72 24.70 15.23
C GLN A 470 -0.24 24.31 15.07
N LYS A 471 0.08 23.02 15.18
CA LYS A 471 1.46 22.50 15.07
C LYS A 471 1.98 22.49 13.63
N TRP A 472 1.10 22.40 12.64
CA TRP A 472 1.46 22.41 11.22
C TRP A 472 2.29 23.64 10.83
N ALA A 473 2.03 24.81 11.41
CA ALA A 473 2.78 26.03 11.12
C ALA A 473 4.30 25.82 11.32
N ALA A 474 4.70 25.14 12.39
CA ALA A 474 6.11 24.84 12.66
C ALA A 474 6.69 23.81 11.67
N VAL A 475 5.92 22.78 11.32
CA VAL A 475 6.32 21.79 10.30
C VAL A 475 6.52 22.45 8.94
N SER A 476 5.58 23.29 8.52
CA SER A 476 5.66 24.03 7.27
C SER A 476 6.93 24.87 7.21
N MET A 477 7.29 25.55 8.30
CA MET A 477 8.52 26.33 8.38
C MET A 477 9.78 25.47 8.21
N GLU A 478 9.85 24.31 8.87
CA GLU A 478 10.98 23.37 8.70
C GLU A 478 11.09 22.88 7.25
N LEU A 479 9.97 22.52 6.62
CA LEU A 479 9.95 22.04 5.24
C LEU A 479 10.35 23.14 4.24
N GLN A 480 9.89 24.38 4.44
CA GLN A 480 10.24 25.53 3.60
C GLN A 480 11.69 26.00 3.82
N ALA A 481 12.23 25.82 5.02
CA ALA A 481 13.63 26.09 5.32
C ALA A 481 14.55 25.05 4.67
N ALA A 482 14.12 23.78 4.60
CA ALA A 482 14.85 22.72 3.92
C ALA A 482 14.87 22.91 2.41
N VAL A 483 13.75 23.36 1.81
CA VAL A 483 13.65 23.66 0.39
C VAL A 483 12.56 24.67 0.09
N GLN A 484 12.86 25.66 -0.77
CA GLN A 484 11.86 26.53 -1.35
C GLN A 484 11.37 25.95 -2.69
N LEU A 485 10.09 25.60 -2.74
CA LEU A 485 9.44 25.08 -3.95
C LEU A 485 8.36 26.04 -4.41
N ALA A 486 8.17 26.13 -5.72
CA ALA A 486 7.02 26.80 -6.27
C ALA A 486 5.72 26.08 -5.83
N PRO A 487 4.70 26.82 -5.37
CA PRO A 487 3.43 26.24 -4.96
C PRO A 487 2.71 25.61 -6.15
N PHE A 488 1.91 24.58 -5.88
CA PHE A 488 0.93 24.12 -6.87
C PHE A 488 -0.20 25.16 -6.98
N ARG A 489 -0.58 25.47 -8.21
CA ARG A 489 -1.70 26.33 -8.58
C ARG A 489 -2.71 25.52 -9.36
N ASN A 490 -4.00 25.81 -9.18
CA ASN A 490 -5.04 25.13 -9.95
C ASN A 490 -6.00 26.11 -10.64
N ARG A 491 -6.61 25.63 -11.73
CA ARG A 491 -7.77 26.22 -12.38
C ARG A 491 -8.85 25.17 -12.46
N VAL A 492 -10.07 25.55 -12.14
CA VAL A 492 -11.25 24.69 -12.25
C VAL A 492 -12.20 25.33 -13.25
N LEU A 493 -12.32 24.72 -14.42
CA LEU A 493 -13.36 25.06 -15.39
C LEU A 493 -14.65 24.36 -15.02
N ARG A 494 -15.75 25.08 -15.15
CA ARG A 494 -17.11 24.59 -14.92
C ARG A 494 -17.84 24.56 -16.25
N LEU A 495 -18.29 23.37 -16.65
CA LEU A 495 -18.82 23.13 -17.99
C LEU A 495 -20.27 22.64 -17.96
N ALA A 496 -21.09 23.16 -18.88
CA ALA A 496 -22.41 22.64 -19.24
C ALA A 496 -22.26 21.53 -20.30
N ALA A 497 -21.52 20.48 -19.95
CA ALA A 497 -21.35 19.31 -20.81
C ALA A 497 -22.29 18.20 -20.32
N ASP A 498 -23.24 17.81 -21.17
CA ASP A 498 -24.24 16.78 -20.85
C ASP A 498 -23.67 15.36 -20.98
N ASP A 499 -22.59 15.22 -21.74
CA ASP A 499 -21.86 13.98 -21.98
C ASP A 499 -20.36 14.22 -21.81
N GLU A 500 -19.74 13.58 -20.84
CA GLU A 500 -18.28 13.65 -20.61
C GLU A 500 -17.50 13.11 -21.80
N ALA A 501 -18.06 12.14 -22.54
CA ALA A 501 -17.41 11.57 -23.72
C ALA A 501 -17.21 12.61 -24.85
N ALA A 502 -17.99 13.68 -24.89
CA ALA A 502 -17.81 14.77 -25.84
C ALA A 502 -16.59 15.66 -25.49
N VAL A 503 -16.20 15.71 -24.22
CA VAL A 503 -15.07 16.51 -23.71
C VAL A 503 -13.78 15.70 -23.66
N ALA A 504 -13.87 14.38 -23.54
CA ALA A 504 -12.71 13.48 -23.45
C ALA A 504 -11.67 13.66 -24.59
N PRO A 505 -12.03 13.73 -25.89
CA PRO A 505 -11.05 13.96 -26.96
C PRO A 505 -10.34 15.32 -26.88
N LEU A 506 -11.01 16.33 -26.30
CA LEU A 506 -10.43 17.65 -26.08
C LEU A 506 -9.42 17.62 -24.93
N LEU A 507 -9.72 16.84 -23.87
CA LEU A 507 -8.79 16.58 -22.78
C LEU A 507 -7.59 15.77 -23.25
N ASP A 508 -7.77 14.79 -24.14
CA ASP A 508 -6.66 14.04 -24.75
C ASP A 508 -5.74 14.96 -25.56
N THR A 509 -6.32 15.90 -26.32
CA THR A 509 -5.58 16.92 -27.06
C THR A 509 -4.77 17.79 -26.10
N LEU A 510 -5.40 18.28 -25.02
CA LEU A 510 -4.73 19.09 -24.02
C LEU A 510 -3.62 18.32 -23.29
N ALA A 511 -3.85 17.04 -22.98
CA ALA A 511 -2.86 16.16 -22.36
C ALA A 511 -1.69 15.84 -23.30
N ALA A 512 -1.93 15.69 -24.61
CA ALA A 512 -0.87 15.51 -25.59
C ALA A 512 0.00 16.77 -25.73
N GLU A 513 -0.61 17.95 -25.69
CA GLU A 513 0.09 19.24 -25.76
C GLU A 513 0.85 19.56 -24.45
N TRP A 514 0.28 19.22 -23.27
CA TRP A 514 0.73 19.76 -21.98
C TRP A 514 0.95 18.74 -20.85
N GLY A 515 0.73 17.45 -21.06
CA GLY A 515 0.71 16.43 -20.00
C GLY A 515 2.03 16.20 -19.26
N GLY A 516 3.15 16.70 -19.79
CA GLY A 516 4.43 16.74 -19.06
C GLY A 516 4.54 17.86 -18.02
N GLU A 517 3.64 18.84 -18.06
CA GLU A 517 3.74 20.12 -17.33
C GLU A 517 2.49 20.46 -16.51
N LEU A 518 1.37 19.81 -16.83
CA LEU A 518 0.05 20.02 -16.25
C LEU A 518 -0.57 18.69 -15.85
N ALA A 519 -1.08 18.62 -14.62
CA ALA A 519 -2.00 17.57 -14.21
C ALA A 519 -3.42 18.00 -14.61
N ILE A 520 -4.13 17.10 -15.28
CA ILE A 520 -5.48 17.34 -15.81
C ILE A 520 -6.42 16.33 -15.16
N GLY A 521 -7.57 16.80 -14.69
CA GLY A 521 -8.62 15.95 -14.12
C GLY A 521 -10.01 16.37 -14.60
N SER A 522 -10.92 15.42 -14.71
CA SER A 522 -12.33 15.64 -15.03
C SER A 522 -13.21 15.02 -13.94
N TYR A 523 -14.26 15.73 -13.53
CA TYR A 523 -15.14 15.33 -12.44
C TYR A 523 -16.59 15.67 -12.79
N PRO A 524 -17.42 14.66 -13.10
CA PRO A 524 -18.85 14.86 -13.26
C PRO A 524 -19.48 15.40 -11.98
N VAL A 525 -20.36 16.38 -12.12
CA VAL A 525 -21.08 16.99 -11.00
C VAL A 525 -22.56 17.11 -11.34
N SER A 526 -23.42 17.02 -10.34
CA SER A 526 -24.87 17.18 -10.50
C SER A 526 -25.42 18.22 -9.53
N GLY A 527 -26.57 18.82 -9.87
CA GLY A 527 -27.28 19.72 -8.96
C GLY A 527 -26.59 21.05 -8.69
N GLN A 528 -25.62 21.44 -9.53
CA GLN A 528 -24.93 22.71 -9.40
C GLN A 528 -25.86 23.87 -9.81
N ARG A 529 -25.84 24.95 -9.02
CA ARG A 529 -26.76 26.10 -9.21
C ARG A 529 -26.52 26.86 -10.52
N ASP A 530 -25.29 26.83 -11.01
CA ASP A 530 -24.87 27.46 -12.25
C ASP A 530 -25.08 26.56 -13.49
N GLY A 531 -25.66 25.36 -13.30
CA GLY A 531 -25.90 24.42 -14.39
C GLY A 531 -24.67 23.61 -14.79
N ALA A 532 -23.55 23.71 -14.06
CA ALA A 532 -22.37 22.91 -14.34
C ALA A 532 -22.65 21.41 -14.14
N ARG A 533 -22.21 20.61 -15.11
CA ARG A 533 -22.34 19.15 -15.12
C ARG A 533 -20.98 18.44 -15.15
N LEU A 534 -19.93 19.16 -15.50
CA LEU A 534 -18.56 18.66 -15.50
C LEU A 534 -17.62 19.74 -14.96
N LEU A 535 -16.70 19.34 -14.08
CA LEU A 535 -15.58 20.17 -13.64
C LEU A 535 -14.30 19.64 -14.30
N VAL A 536 -13.51 20.51 -14.92
CA VAL A 536 -12.17 20.18 -15.40
C VAL A 536 -11.16 20.92 -14.57
N THR A 537 -10.21 20.21 -13.98
CA THR A 537 -9.14 20.78 -13.17
C THR A 537 -7.83 20.74 -13.94
N LEU A 538 -7.15 21.86 -13.99
CA LEU A 538 -5.76 21.97 -14.44
C LEU A 538 -4.92 22.33 -13.21
N GLU A 539 -3.80 21.64 -12.99
CA GLU A 539 -2.88 21.93 -11.89
C GLU A 539 -1.42 21.96 -12.38
N SER A 540 -0.66 22.98 -11.97
CA SER A 540 0.77 23.10 -12.28
C SER A 540 1.48 24.00 -11.28
N LYS A 541 2.81 23.89 -11.21
CA LYS A 541 3.68 24.85 -10.51
C LYS A 541 3.99 26.09 -11.36
N HIS A 542 3.66 26.06 -12.65
CA HIS A 542 3.91 27.14 -13.60
C HIS A 542 2.60 27.86 -13.93
N ALA A 543 2.37 29.02 -13.29
CA ALA A 543 1.12 29.77 -13.41
C ALA A 543 0.86 30.26 -14.85
N ASP A 544 1.91 30.67 -15.57
CA ASP A 544 1.87 31.09 -16.97
C ASP A 544 1.38 29.97 -17.89
N LYS A 545 1.86 28.74 -17.66
CA LYS A 545 1.46 27.55 -18.43
C LYS A 545 0.03 27.15 -18.14
N LEU A 546 -0.38 27.25 -16.88
CA LEU A 546 -1.74 26.98 -16.42
C LEU A 546 -2.76 27.90 -17.12
N ASP A 547 -2.48 29.20 -17.17
CA ASP A 547 -3.38 30.18 -17.81
C ASP A 547 -3.41 30.02 -19.34
N THR A 548 -2.27 29.68 -19.96
CA THR A 548 -2.20 29.39 -21.40
C THR A 548 -2.97 28.13 -21.76
N ALA A 549 -2.80 27.05 -21.01
CA ALA A 549 -3.52 25.80 -21.21
C ALA A 549 -5.02 25.95 -20.93
N LEU A 550 -5.40 26.77 -19.94
CA LEU A 550 -6.79 27.12 -19.67
C LEU A 550 -7.43 27.83 -20.87
N ALA A 551 -6.78 28.87 -21.40
CA ALA A 551 -7.27 29.60 -22.57
C ALA A 551 -7.38 28.68 -23.79
N ARG A 552 -6.35 27.84 -24.03
CA ARG A 552 -6.33 26.85 -25.11
C ARG A 552 -7.48 25.85 -24.99
N PHE A 553 -7.73 25.33 -23.79
CA PHE A 553 -8.83 24.41 -23.57
C PHE A 553 -10.19 25.09 -23.76
N ALA A 554 -10.33 26.34 -23.32
CA ALA A 554 -11.55 27.13 -23.54
C ALA A 554 -11.87 27.32 -25.04
N GLU A 555 -10.86 27.50 -25.90
CA GLU A 555 -11.03 27.59 -27.36
C GLU A 555 -11.48 26.27 -28.01
N LEU A 556 -11.07 25.13 -27.44
CA LEU A 556 -11.45 23.81 -27.93
C LEU A 556 -12.89 23.44 -27.59
N LEU A 557 -13.48 24.07 -26.57
CA LEU A 557 -14.80 23.75 -26.09
C LEU A 557 -15.90 24.19 -27.09
N PRO A 558 -16.98 23.40 -27.24
CA PRO A 558 -18.14 23.83 -28.01
C PRO A 558 -18.75 25.13 -27.47
N ALA A 559 -19.33 25.93 -28.36
CA ALA A 559 -20.02 27.16 -27.97
C ALA A 559 -21.10 26.88 -26.92
N GLY A 560 -21.07 27.63 -25.81
CA GLY A 560 -22.00 27.46 -24.68
C GLY A 560 -21.66 26.35 -23.69
N ALA A 561 -20.59 25.56 -23.93
CA ALA A 561 -20.16 24.54 -22.98
C ALA A 561 -19.39 25.14 -21.79
N PHE A 562 -18.69 26.25 -21.96
CA PHE A 562 -17.98 26.95 -20.89
C PHE A 562 -18.92 27.85 -20.08
N LEU A 563 -18.95 27.68 -18.75
CA LEU A 563 -19.78 28.50 -17.85
C LEU A 563 -18.94 29.48 -17.04
N ALA A 564 -17.87 28.98 -16.40
CA ALA A 564 -17.00 29.78 -15.54
C ALA A 564 -15.66 29.09 -15.33
N ALA A 565 -14.65 29.87 -14.93
CA ALA A 565 -13.38 29.36 -14.41
C ALA A 565 -13.13 29.94 -13.01
N GLN A 566 -12.52 29.12 -12.15
CA GLN A 566 -12.09 29.52 -10.81
C GLN A 566 -10.62 29.19 -10.61
N SER A 567 -9.93 29.99 -9.81
CA SER A 567 -8.50 29.85 -9.54
C SER A 567 -8.26 29.42 -8.10
N ASP A 568 -7.30 28.50 -7.91
CA ASP A 568 -6.83 28.02 -6.61
C ASP A 568 -7.97 27.55 -5.68
N VAL A 569 -8.89 26.77 -6.23
CA VAL A 569 -10.03 26.21 -5.51
C VAL A 569 -9.55 25.16 -4.51
N SER A 570 -9.97 25.31 -3.24
CA SER A 570 -9.56 24.44 -2.13
C SER A 570 -10.41 23.18 -1.94
N SER A 571 -11.55 23.09 -2.64
CA SER A 571 -12.43 21.92 -2.68
C SER A 571 -13.36 21.99 -3.90
N LEU A 572 -13.48 20.89 -4.64
CA LEU A 572 -14.40 20.80 -5.78
C LEU A 572 -15.89 20.71 -5.37
N SER A 573 -16.16 20.41 -4.10
CA SER A 573 -17.50 20.30 -3.51
C SER A 573 -18.10 21.64 -3.04
N GLY A 574 -17.34 22.74 -3.05
CA GLY A 574 -17.69 24.01 -2.43
C GLY A 574 -17.96 25.15 -3.41
N GLY A 575 -19.09 25.12 -4.10
CA GLY A 575 -19.53 26.18 -5.01
C GLY A 575 -20.61 27.10 -4.42
N THR A 576 -20.40 27.74 -3.27
CA THR A 576 -21.17 28.94 -2.90
C THR A 576 -20.32 29.90 -2.08
N GLY A 577 -19.78 30.93 -2.73
CA GLY A 577 -19.20 32.08 -2.06
C GLY A 577 -18.92 33.18 -3.07
N LEU A 578 -19.73 34.25 -3.01
CA LEU A 578 -19.62 35.53 -3.75
C LEU A 578 -20.08 35.41 -5.21
N THR A 579 -21.25 35.93 -5.61
CA THR A 579 -21.62 37.36 -5.64
C THR A 579 -23.15 37.54 -5.54
N ALA A 580 -23.62 38.41 -4.63
CA ALA A 580 -24.92 39.09 -4.73
C ALA A 580 -25.04 40.17 -3.66
N GLY A 581 -24.27 41.25 -3.81
CA GLY A 581 -24.63 42.54 -3.24
C GLY A 581 -25.56 43.26 -4.21
N ALA A 582 -26.86 42.94 -4.19
CA ALA A 582 -27.88 43.77 -4.83
C ALA A 582 -29.22 43.58 -4.10
N ASN A 583 -29.60 44.61 -3.35
CA ASN A 583 -30.93 44.80 -2.81
C ASN A 583 -31.97 44.68 -3.94
N MET A 584 -32.87 43.71 -3.85
CA MET A 584 -34.20 43.87 -4.43
C MET A 584 -35.23 43.08 -3.62
N SER A 585 -35.94 43.81 -2.77
CA SER A 585 -37.17 43.39 -2.10
C SER A 585 -38.16 42.80 -3.11
N ARG A 586 -38.69 41.60 -2.82
CA ARG A 586 -40.10 41.26 -3.08
C ARG A 586 -40.56 40.19 -2.09
N ARG A 587 -41.50 40.61 -1.23
CA ARG A 587 -42.29 39.77 -0.34
C ARG A 587 -43.25 38.91 -1.15
N ASN A 588 -43.49 37.71 -0.64
CA ASN A 588 -44.80 37.08 -0.34
C ASN A 588 -44.56 35.57 -0.28
N SER A 589 -45.17 34.74 0.55
CA SER A 589 -45.99 34.77 1.76
C SER A 589 -46.34 33.30 2.02
N LEU A 590 -46.79 32.94 3.24
CA LEU A 590 -47.20 31.61 3.76
C LEU A 590 -46.06 31.00 4.62
N GLY A 591 -46.03 31.19 5.95
CA GLY A 591 -46.97 30.66 6.96
C GLY A 591 -46.40 29.29 7.42
N SER A 592 -46.16 28.95 8.69
CA SER A 592 -46.54 29.47 10.00
C SER A 592 -45.81 28.63 11.08
N MET A 593 -45.43 29.25 12.21
CA MET A 593 -45.21 28.67 13.57
C MET A 593 -44.07 27.62 13.72
N GLN A 594 -43.24 27.57 14.77
CA GLN A 594 -43.46 27.89 16.19
C GLN A 594 -42.08 28.06 16.89
N GLN A 595 -42.06 28.88 17.93
CA GLN A 595 -40.89 29.24 18.76
C GLN A 595 -40.43 28.11 19.68
N ALA A 596 -39.12 28.06 19.96
CA ALA A 596 -38.58 27.91 21.32
C ALA A 596 -37.15 28.46 21.37
N GLY A 597 -36.90 29.41 22.27
CA GLY A 597 -35.64 30.13 22.37
C GLY A 597 -34.66 29.57 23.41
N ALA A 598 -33.39 29.93 23.26
CA ALA A 598 -32.45 30.01 24.36
C ALA A 598 -31.39 31.09 24.07
N LYS A 599 -31.20 31.96 25.06
CA LYS A 599 -30.34 33.14 25.09
C LYS A 599 -28.86 32.75 25.17
N GLY A 600 -27.96 33.55 24.60
CA GLY A 600 -26.57 33.57 25.09
C GLY A 600 -25.51 34.22 24.20
N ARG A 601 -25.28 35.52 24.42
CA ARG A 601 -24.01 36.28 24.32
C ARG A 601 -23.24 36.32 22.98
N SER A 602 -23.22 37.53 22.41
CA SER A 602 -22.17 38.05 21.54
C SER A 602 -20.87 38.35 22.29
N PRO A 603 -19.73 38.38 21.58
CA PRO A 603 -18.85 39.54 21.65
C PRO A 603 -18.50 40.11 20.26
N SER A 604 -18.25 41.43 20.28
CA SER A 604 -18.01 42.36 19.17
C SER A 604 -16.58 42.26 18.57
N PRO A 605 -16.28 42.96 17.45
CA PRO A 605 -15.33 42.53 16.43
C PRO A 605 -13.88 42.96 16.67
N LEU A 606 -12.92 42.13 16.25
CA LEU A 606 -11.51 42.49 16.12
C LEU A 606 -11.20 42.96 14.68
N LYS A 607 -10.41 44.02 14.65
CA LYS A 607 -10.12 44.91 13.53
C LYS A 607 -9.24 44.26 12.45
N SER A 608 -9.59 44.58 11.22
CA SER A 608 -8.87 44.40 9.96
C SER A 608 -7.52 45.14 9.89
N LEU A 609 -6.54 44.56 9.17
CA LEU A 609 -5.43 45.21 8.46
C LEU A 609 -4.97 44.29 7.29
N PRO A 610 -4.29 44.79 6.24
CA PRO A 610 -4.81 44.81 4.87
C PRO A 610 -4.20 43.76 3.92
N SER A 611 -5.00 43.35 2.93
CA SER A 611 -4.62 42.42 1.86
C SER A 611 -4.43 43.14 0.53
N ASP A 612 -3.31 43.83 0.33
CA ASP A 612 -3.00 44.47 -0.97
C ASP A 612 -2.28 43.54 -1.96
N ALA A 613 -2.07 42.27 -1.62
CA ALA A 613 -1.50 41.28 -2.56
C ALA A 613 -2.54 40.35 -3.22
N ALA A 614 -3.75 40.24 -2.66
CA ALA A 614 -4.80 39.35 -3.17
C ALA A 614 -5.69 40.00 -4.25
N ALA A 615 -5.79 41.33 -4.25
CA ALA A 615 -6.61 42.07 -5.22
C ALA A 615 -5.98 42.12 -6.63
N ALA A 616 -4.65 42.05 -6.73
CA ALA A 616 -3.95 42.06 -8.02
C ALA A 616 -4.13 40.75 -8.81
N ALA A 617 -4.13 39.60 -8.13
CA ALA A 617 -4.29 38.29 -8.77
C ALA A 617 -5.75 37.98 -9.19
N ALA A 618 -6.74 38.57 -8.49
CA ALA A 618 -8.15 38.41 -8.85
C ALA A 618 -8.55 39.21 -10.11
N GLY A 619 -7.92 40.39 -10.32
CA GLY A 619 -8.22 41.26 -11.46
C GLY A 619 -7.78 40.71 -12.82
N ASP A 620 -6.71 39.90 -12.86
CA ASP A 620 -6.20 39.33 -14.11
C ASP A 620 -7.05 38.15 -14.60
N ALA A 621 -7.60 37.34 -13.68
CA ALA A 621 -8.51 36.24 -14.01
C ALA A 621 -9.87 36.75 -14.51
N GLU A 622 -10.39 37.84 -13.93
CA GLU A 622 -11.66 38.44 -14.34
C GLU A 622 -11.54 39.12 -15.73
N ARG A 623 -10.37 39.70 -16.04
CA ARG A 623 -10.04 40.22 -17.38
C ARG A 623 -9.94 39.12 -18.44
N LEU A 624 -9.28 38.01 -18.13
CA LEU A 624 -9.16 36.87 -19.05
C LEU A 624 -10.55 36.25 -19.31
N CYS A 625 -11.39 36.16 -18.28
CA CYS A 625 -12.76 35.66 -18.38
C CYS A 625 -13.64 36.57 -19.28
N GLN A 626 -13.51 37.89 -19.15
CA GLN A 626 -14.19 38.85 -20.04
C GLN A 626 -13.66 38.79 -21.48
N GLN A 627 -12.37 38.57 -21.69
CA GLN A 627 -11.77 38.42 -23.02
C GLN A 627 -12.25 37.14 -23.73
N LEU A 628 -12.30 36.01 -23.01
CA LEU A 628 -12.80 34.73 -23.54
C LEU A 628 -14.30 34.78 -23.85
N LEU A 629 -15.10 35.49 -23.04
CA LEU A 629 -16.53 35.70 -23.32
C LEU A 629 -16.77 36.61 -24.54
N SER A 630 -15.88 37.58 -24.81
CA SER A 630 -15.97 38.44 -25.99
C SER A 630 -15.58 37.73 -27.29
N ALA A 631 -14.58 36.84 -27.26
CA ALA A 631 -14.14 36.09 -28.44
C ALA A 631 -15.18 35.07 -28.95
N ALA A 632 -16.06 34.56 -28.06
CA ALA A 632 -17.14 33.65 -28.43
C ALA A 632 -18.40 34.36 -29.00
N GLY A 633 -18.47 35.70 -28.92
CA GLY A 633 -19.64 36.49 -29.33
C GLY A 633 -19.59 37.08 -30.74
N ASP A 634 -18.41 37.14 -31.39
CA ASP A 634 -18.20 37.96 -32.59
C ASP A 634 -18.38 37.25 -33.95
N THR A 635 -18.91 36.02 -33.99
CA THR A 635 -19.22 35.32 -35.26
C THR A 635 -20.68 35.41 -35.70
N ALA A 636 -21.41 36.46 -35.32
CA ALA A 636 -22.76 36.71 -35.82
C ALA A 636 -22.95 38.19 -36.20
N GLY A 637 -22.64 38.52 -37.45
CA GLY A 637 -23.23 39.69 -38.12
C GLY A 637 -22.28 40.55 -38.94
N SER A 638 -22.01 40.15 -40.19
CA SER A 638 -22.00 41.09 -41.33
C SER A 638 -21.91 40.31 -42.65
N GLY A 639 -22.87 40.53 -43.55
CA GLY A 639 -22.89 39.94 -44.88
C GLY A 639 -24.30 39.95 -45.47
N SER A 640 -24.61 41.03 -46.18
CA SER A 640 -25.80 41.31 -47.00
C SER A 640 -26.24 40.19 -47.92
#